data_AF-A0A945GQK8-F1
#
_entry.id   AF-A0A945GQK8-F1
#
_cell.length_a   1.000
_cell.length_b   1.000
_cell.length_c   1.000
_cell.angle_alpha   90.00
_cell.angle_beta   90.00
_cell.angle_gamma   90.00
#
_symmetry.space_group_name_H-M   'P 1'
#
loop_
_entity.id
_entity.type
_entity.pdbx_description
1 polymer ?
#
loop_
_entity_poly.entity_id
_entity_poly.type
_entity_poly.pdbx_seq_one_letter_code
_entity_poly.pdbx_strand_id
1 'polypeptide(L)'
;MNLFNIGIVTIFSMLVSCTGRSEMSPEVPVLTDRPTCTAGQMANQIVVDGGLEEWRGEEWISLSYRHLPTSDLSARAALQWDERCLYLACQVEDDRFNQPYLGRDLWRGDSVHLGFDPLEEAVAAGYGPDDLELVLALADGQPQSWFYHGPRKGMAGDVQLAIREGEKGGKLTYEAAIPWPLLAPLHPDSMRASGFTLSVNDNDGAPWEGFSYITFSKDNAGGAWKGHAQWGSGIFPQWDATQFGRLVFSGSAAGPGKPTLVLERGPQLPRLRTAACVAGDFSLKGRLVPAEQAFVATASLTVVNESSKPLKNSWLGFQLYPDIEVESVVDEDGRELMFEGPSRYEEDSRLMAVRLAGSLSPGLSQRLTFTYRGIFAGKVSNHIGADNSWLLRESCWFPYLGEDGDDLEGLRRQNRGPFTLEIAAPKGERVISAGELIASREGDQETTWIWRAEEPPFGFTSAKYEEVVEKVDGVSVKVWTYPEHREGARKLVEMVVQCLRFYEGVFGPYPDETFSIAEVERRGGYGSMPLLLNRRNFEQEPSLHLIAHELAHRWWGHLGDEMHNMHEGFAEYSAAVAVQALRGDELPLRNWLGKFRTAIGSERPLSVEQENYRLYRTVAYNKGPYVLHMLRYSMGEEPFFTALRNFYSRVHVHPEPPSLVDFEQICEQTSGLELGWFFDQWMRQVARPEFVLGEVSVERRKGQFVTTATVRNEGNGRMPVSVVLGTADGTRSREVDLAAGAEESLVFSSPQEPVWLEIDPDKWVLQSRLYDDRHKFGEAAAGGRISAEQLDTIGEAATGGRISAEQLDAIGLVGAGKTDEMAIRELVAFYQRPDLDVNSSVDLQDLRATARYFGMPAAYALQRETELREEAEISGQIPAGMEQEEWSITVAERDGQIVGQVRIPLRLTADGKVQQGRMLYLAARSNARWRFINFDMSM
;
A
#
# COMPACT_ATOMS: atom_id res chain seq x y z
N MET A 1 68.90 -15.39 -21.63
CA MET A 1 69.04 -16.18 -20.39
C MET A 1 68.35 -15.42 -19.27
N ASN A 2 67.65 -16.16 -18.39
CA ASN A 2 67.26 -15.90 -16.99
C ASN A 2 67.70 -14.54 -16.38
N LEU A 3 66.89 -13.75 -15.66
CA LEU A 3 65.50 -13.85 -15.10
C LEU A 3 64.96 -12.38 -14.94
N PHE A 4 63.81 -12.00 -14.35
CA PHE A 4 62.82 -12.65 -13.45
C PHE A 4 61.37 -12.10 -13.71
N ASN A 5 60.51 -12.01 -12.68
CA ASN A 5 59.09 -11.60 -12.71
C ASN A 5 58.91 -10.07 -12.94
N ILE A 6 58.03 -9.50 -13.80
CA ILE A 6 56.56 -9.66 -14.11
C ILE A 6 55.67 -8.91 -13.10
N GLY A 7 54.62 -8.12 -13.45
CA GLY A 7 54.00 -7.67 -14.73
C GLY A 7 52.77 -6.73 -14.44
N ILE A 8 52.13 -5.90 -15.30
CA ILE A 8 52.00 -5.65 -16.77
C ILE A 8 50.75 -6.30 -17.44
N VAL A 9 49.84 -5.63 -18.21
CA VAL A 9 49.43 -4.19 -18.40
C VAL A 9 48.17 -4.03 -19.34
N THR A 10 47.29 -3.02 -19.13
CA THR A 10 46.52 -2.16 -20.11
C THR A 10 45.49 -2.67 -21.20
N ILE A 11 44.24 -2.12 -21.15
CA ILE A 11 43.22 -1.75 -22.21
C ILE A 11 42.70 -2.76 -23.28
N PHE A 12 41.35 -2.85 -23.44
CA PHE A 12 40.57 -2.57 -24.69
C PHE A 12 39.02 -2.58 -24.46
N SER A 13 38.21 -2.26 -25.48
CA SER A 13 36.74 -2.03 -25.39
C SER A 13 35.91 -2.73 -26.50
N MET A 14 34.61 -2.94 -26.20
CA MET A 14 33.46 -3.32 -27.09
C MET A 14 33.60 -4.51 -28.06
N LEU A 15 32.86 -5.60 -27.82
CA LEU A 15 31.79 -6.09 -28.73
C LEU A 15 30.94 -7.23 -28.13
N VAL A 16 29.78 -7.48 -28.76
CA VAL A 16 28.64 -8.31 -28.30
C VAL A 16 28.87 -9.82 -28.46
N SER A 17 28.49 -10.63 -27.46
CA SER A 17 27.52 -11.75 -27.65
C SER A 17 27.24 -12.61 -26.39
N CYS A 18 25.97 -12.99 -26.25
CA CYS A 18 25.42 -14.24 -25.67
C CYS A 18 25.81 -14.74 -24.25
N THR A 19 24.75 -14.91 -23.45
CA THR A 19 24.56 -15.91 -22.38
C THR A 19 25.47 -15.89 -21.13
N GLY A 20 24.86 -15.56 -19.99
CA GLY A 20 25.30 -16.07 -18.67
C GLY A 20 25.19 -15.09 -17.52
N ARG A 21 24.25 -15.35 -16.60
CA ARG A 21 24.15 -14.80 -15.23
C ARG A 21 24.14 -13.28 -15.09
N SER A 22 22.97 -12.71 -14.83
CA SER A 22 22.88 -11.54 -13.97
C SER A 22 23.42 -11.88 -12.58
N GLU A 23 24.25 -11.01 -12.01
CA GLU A 23 24.66 -11.12 -10.61
C GLU A 23 23.45 -10.78 -9.72
N MET A 24 23.29 -11.54 -8.63
CA MET A 24 22.18 -11.33 -7.70
C MET A 24 22.44 -10.10 -6.83
N SER A 25 21.38 -9.35 -6.50
CA SER A 25 21.35 -8.52 -5.29
C SER A 25 21.79 -9.36 -4.09
N PRO A 26 22.41 -8.77 -3.04
CA PRO A 26 22.82 -9.54 -1.88
C PRO A 26 21.61 -10.19 -1.21
N GLU A 27 21.49 -11.51 -1.36
CA GLU A 27 20.54 -12.32 -0.60
C GLU A 27 20.76 -12.04 0.90
N VAL A 28 19.69 -11.79 1.64
CA VAL A 28 19.73 -11.98 3.09
C VAL A 28 19.99 -13.48 3.29
N PRO A 29 21.13 -13.89 3.87
CA PRO A 29 21.46 -15.29 3.93
C PRO A 29 20.47 -16.00 4.85
N VAL A 30 19.75 -16.98 4.31
CA VAL A 30 18.93 -17.91 5.10
C VAL A 30 19.90 -18.75 5.94
N LEU A 31 20.17 -18.28 7.16
CA LEU A 31 21.13 -18.87 8.08
C LEU A 31 20.56 -20.18 8.65
N THR A 32 20.86 -21.30 7.98
CA THR A 32 20.32 -22.64 8.29
C THR A 32 20.85 -23.27 9.57
N ASP A 33 21.71 -22.59 10.33
CA ASP A 33 22.22 -23.06 11.62
C ASP A 33 21.53 -22.32 12.77
N ARG A 34 20.79 -23.06 13.61
CA ARG A 34 20.38 -22.68 14.97
C ARG A 34 20.98 -23.70 15.97
N PRO A 35 21.34 -23.33 17.21
CA PRO A 35 21.88 -24.23 18.21
C PRO A 35 20.75 -25.12 18.75
N THR A 36 21.00 -26.42 18.92
CA THR A 36 19.96 -27.34 19.41
C THR A 36 20.26 -27.81 20.82
N CYS A 37 19.33 -27.56 21.74
CA CYS A 37 19.22 -28.23 23.03
C CYS A 37 18.35 -29.48 22.88
N THR A 38 18.70 -30.57 23.57
CA THR A 38 17.84 -31.75 23.68
C THR A 38 17.40 -31.94 25.13
N ALA A 39 16.10 -32.02 25.37
CA ALA A 39 15.55 -32.51 26.63
C ALA A 39 15.50 -34.04 26.63
N GLY A 40 16.03 -34.68 27.67
CA GLY A 40 15.99 -36.13 27.85
C GLY A 40 14.61 -36.61 28.30
N GLN A 41 14.08 -37.71 27.75
CA GLN A 41 12.91 -38.34 28.38
C GLN A 41 13.28 -38.82 29.78
N MET A 42 12.49 -38.45 30.78
CA MET A 42 12.80 -38.61 32.20
C MET A 42 13.07 -40.07 32.58
N ALA A 43 14.33 -40.39 32.89
CA ALA A 43 14.76 -41.75 33.20
C ALA A 43 14.61 -42.15 34.68
N ASN A 44 14.59 -41.16 35.58
CA ASN A 44 14.34 -41.31 37.02
C ASN A 44 13.30 -40.26 37.42
N GLN A 45 12.42 -40.54 38.39
CA GLN A 45 11.48 -39.54 38.89
C GLN A 45 12.23 -38.35 39.51
N ILE A 46 12.09 -37.16 38.93
CA ILE A 46 12.62 -35.91 39.50
C ILE A 46 11.77 -35.48 40.69
N VAL A 47 12.42 -35.16 41.81
CA VAL A 47 11.83 -34.58 43.01
C VAL A 47 12.32 -33.14 43.15
N VAL A 48 11.49 -32.17 42.75
CA VAL A 48 11.82 -30.73 42.79
C VAL A 48 12.09 -30.28 44.23
N ASP A 49 13.37 -30.30 44.60
CA ASP A 49 13.85 -29.99 45.95
C ASP A 49 15.03 -28.99 45.93
N GLY A 50 15.65 -28.79 44.76
CA GLY A 50 16.78 -27.89 44.50
C GLY A 50 18.13 -28.60 44.50
N GLY A 51 18.16 -29.93 44.63
CA GLY A 51 19.35 -30.78 44.67
C GLY A 51 19.61 -31.50 43.34
N LEU A 52 20.84 -31.42 42.84
CA LEU A 52 21.19 -31.92 41.51
C LEU A 52 21.73 -33.37 41.49
N GLU A 53 21.24 -34.21 42.41
CA GLU A 53 21.66 -35.61 42.54
C GLU A 53 21.03 -36.53 41.48
N GLU A 54 19.79 -36.24 41.07
CA GLU A 54 19.00 -37.07 40.16
C GLU A 54 19.37 -36.84 38.68
N TRP A 55 19.92 -35.66 38.39
CA TRP A 55 20.44 -35.20 37.09
C TRP A 55 21.84 -35.77 36.74
N ARG A 56 22.27 -36.85 37.42
CA ARG A 56 23.57 -37.50 37.24
C ARG A 56 23.61 -38.39 36.00
N GLY A 57 23.93 -37.78 34.86
CA GLY A 57 24.14 -38.46 33.58
C GLY A 57 23.73 -37.66 32.36
N GLU A 58 22.96 -36.58 32.58
CA GLU A 58 22.48 -35.70 31.53
C GLU A 58 23.58 -34.87 30.84
N GLU A 59 23.26 -34.40 29.64
CA GLU A 59 24.06 -33.41 28.92
C GLU A 59 23.74 -32.00 29.45
N TRP A 60 24.77 -31.25 29.84
CA TRP A 60 24.64 -29.92 30.44
C TRP A 60 25.03 -28.82 29.47
N ILE A 61 24.05 -27.99 29.07
CA ILE A 61 24.28 -26.69 28.44
C ILE A 61 25.22 -25.89 29.36
N SER A 62 26.32 -25.36 28.84
CA SER A 62 27.28 -24.59 29.62
C SER A 62 27.33 -23.15 29.14
N LEU A 63 26.96 -22.22 30.02
CA LEU A 63 26.94 -20.78 29.77
C LEU A 63 28.08 -20.12 30.55
N SER A 64 29.01 -19.49 29.84
CA SER A 64 30.05 -18.66 30.44
C SER A 64 30.55 -17.65 29.41
N TYR A 65 30.87 -16.43 29.86
CA TYR A 65 31.43 -15.41 28.99
C TYR A 65 32.96 -15.35 29.14
N ARG A 66 33.65 -15.06 28.04
CA ARG A 66 35.13 -15.05 27.99
C ARG A 66 35.77 -13.90 28.77
N HIS A 67 35.01 -12.83 29.05
CA HIS A 67 35.54 -11.58 29.61
C HIS A 67 35.04 -11.26 31.03
N LEU A 68 34.10 -12.04 31.56
CA LEU A 68 33.76 -12.05 32.99
C LEU A 68 34.57 -13.15 33.70
N PRO A 69 34.97 -12.97 34.98
CA PRO A 69 35.44 -14.06 35.81
C PRO A 69 34.41 -15.21 35.90
N THR A 70 34.87 -16.44 36.11
CA THR A 70 33.96 -17.59 36.33
C THR A 70 33.28 -17.55 37.70
N SER A 71 33.80 -16.74 38.63
CA SER A 71 33.20 -16.43 39.93
C SER A 71 32.17 -15.31 39.89
N ASP A 72 32.09 -14.57 38.78
CA ASP A 72 31.34 -13.31 38.62
C ASP A 72 30.02 -13.59 37.88
N LEU A 73 30.08 -14.25 36.71
CA LEU A 73 28.88 -14.89 36.15
C LEU A 73 29.20 -16.12 35.29
N SER A 74 28.77 -17.30 35.76
CA SER A 74 28.68 -18.50 34.92
C SER A 74 27.50 -19.39 35.31
N ALA A 75 27.01 -20.20 34.38
CA ALA A 75 25.89 -21.11 34.64
C ALA A 75 25.97 -22.39 33.80
N ARG A 76 25.22 -23.40 34.22
CA ARG A 76 24.92 -24.59 33.40
C ARG A 76 23.50 -25.08 33.62
N ALA A 77 22.87 -25.60 32.58
CA ALA A 77 21.50 -26.08 32.62
C ALA A 77 21.33 -27.44 31.94
N ALA A 78 20.35 -28.22 32.39
CA ALA A 78 19.93 -29.47 31.78
C ALA A 78 18.39 -29.52 31.76
N LEU A 79 17.82 -30.20 30.75
CA LEU A 79 16.38 -30.37 30.58
C LEU A 79 16.01 -31.85 30.53
N GLN A 80 14.95 -32.22 31.23
CA GLN A 80 14.27 -33.52 31.08
C GLN A 80 12.77 -33.32 30.85
N TRP A 81 12.06 -34.35 30.41
CA TRP A 81 10.65 -34.25 30.06
C TRP A 81 9.87 -35.55 30.36
N ASP A 82 8.61 -35.43 30.78
CA ASP A 82 7.67 -36.56 30.89
C ASP A 82 6.28 -36.21 30.33
N GLU A 83 5.29 -37.10 30.45
CA GLU A 83 3.91 -36.89 29.97
C GLU A 83 3.18 -35.66 30.60
N ARG A 84 3.79 -34.97 31.59
CA ARG A 84 3.15 -33.94 32.41
C ARG A 84 3.91 -32.63 32.42
N CYS A 85 5.24 -32.68 32.49
CA CYS A 85 6.11 -31.53 32.72
C CYS A 85 7.35 -31.50 31.83
N LEU A 86 7.78 -30.29 31.50
CA LEU A 86 9.17 -29.96 31.24
C LEU A 86 9.88 -29.79 32.59
N TYR A 87 11.04 -30.40 32.77
CA TYR A 87 11.89 -30.25 33.94
C TYR A 87 13.14 -29.45 33.60
N LEU A 88 13.52 -28.52 34.46
CA LEU A 88 14.77 -27.77 34.39
C LEU A 88 15.59 -28.03 35.64
N ALA A 89 16.88 -28.31 35.45
CA ALA A 89 17.91 -27.98 36.42
C ALA A 89 18.79 -26.85 35.87
N CYS A 90 19.05 -25.82 36.67
CA CYS A 90 20.05 -24.81 36.38
C CYS A 90 20.94 -24.56 37.61
N GLN A 91 22.23 -24.41 37.37
CA GLN A 91 23.23 -24.11 38.39
C GLN A 91 23.96 -22.84 37.99
N VAL A 92 23.89 -21.82 38.82
CA VAL A 92 24.51 -20.50 38.64
C VAL A 92 25.66 -20.34 39.64
N GLU A 93 26.77 -19.77 39.20
CA GLU A 93 27.88 -19.28 40.02
C GLU A 93 27.99 -17.76 39.77
N ASP A 94 27.86 -16.99 40.86
CA ASP A 94 27.82 -15.52 40.93
C ASP A 94 28.41 -15.12 42.30
N ASP A 95 29.15 -14.01 42.43
CA ASP A 95 29.80 -13.64 43.69
C ASP A 95 28.95 -12.82 44.68
N ARG A 96 27.76 -12.35 44.30
CA ARG A 96 26.89 -11.53 45.16
C ARG A 96 25.40 -11.47 44.73
N PHE A 97 24.69 -12.56 44.99
CA PHE A 97 23.23 -12.61 44.87
C PHE A 97 22.47 -11.41 45.51
N ASN A 98 21.70 -10.69 44.69
CA ASN A 98 20.91 -9.50 44.96
C ASN A 98 19.57 -9.52 44.18
N GLN A 99 18.58 -10.27 44.69
CA GLN A 99 17.19 -10.23 44.21
C GLN A 99 16.23 -9.57 45.22
N PRO A 100 16.12 -8.22 45.24
CA PRO A 100 15.20 -7.50 46.12
C PRO A 100 13.81 -7.23 45.51
N TYR A 101 13.51 -7.73 44.31
CA TYR A 101 12.28 -7.43 43.56
C TYR A 101 11.27 -8.57 43.61
N LEU A 102 10.00 -8.30 43.32
CA LEU A 102 8.88 -9.22 43.54
C LEU A 102 7.90 -9.22 42.37
N GLY A 103 7.29 -10.38 42.07
CA GLY A 103 6.30 -10.54 41.00
C GLY A 103 6.74 -9.99 39.63
N ARG A 104 6.00 -9.03 39.08
CA ARG A 104 6.29 -8.42 37.77
C ARG A 104 7.65 -7.68 37.68
N ASP A 105 8.30 -7.42 38.81
CA ASP A 105 9.56 -6.68 38.87
C ASP A 105 10.77 -7.63 39.06
N LEU A 106 10.57 -8.96 39.11
CA LEU A 106 11.63 -9.98 39.32
C LEU A 106 12.79 -9.89 38.31
N TRP A 107 12.52 -9.50 37.05
CA TRP A 107 13.54 -9.32 36.00
C TRP A 107 14.64 -8.30 36.34
N ARG A 108 14.47 -7.51 37.41
CA ARG A 108 15.36 -6.41 37.80
C ARG A 108 16.49 -6.83 38.74
N GLY A 109 16.46 -8.06 39.24
CA GLY A 109 17.52 -8.68 40.06
C GLY A 109 17.78 -10.11 39.56
N ASP A 110 18.70 -10.81 40.19
CA ASP A 110 19.23 -12.05 39.61
C ASP A 110 18.16 -13.14 39.47
N SER A 111 18.20 -13.78 38.31
CA SER A 111 17.06 -14.55 37.82
C SER A 111 17.47 -15.44 36.64
N VAL A 112 16.79 -16.58 36.50
CA VAL A 112 16.89 -17.47 35.34
C VAL A 112 15.64 -17.28 34.48
N HIS A 113 15.83 -16.86 33.23
CA HIS A 113 14.78 -16.66 32.25
C HIS A 113 14.78 -17.82 31.24
N LEU A 114 13.59 -18.31 30.91
CA LEU A 114 13.33 -19.29 29.85
C LEU A 114 12.44 -18.65 28.79
N GLY A 115 12.89 -18.65 27.54
CA GLY A 115 12.09 -18.27 26.39
C GLY A 115 11.69 -19.49 25.59
N PHE A 116 10.42 -19.56 25.20
CA PHE A 116 9.91 -20.54 24.26
C PHE A 116 9.21 -19.81 23.14
N ASP A 117 9.51 -20.23 21.91
CA ASP A 117 8.87 -19.85 20.66
C ASP A 117 8.25 -21.15 20.10
N PRO A 118 7.01 -21.50 20.49
CA PRO A 118 6.42 -22.79 20.18
C PRO A 118 6.26 -23.07 18.68
N LEU A 119 6.01 -22.01 17.89
CA LEU A 119 5.64 -22.07 16.47
C LEU A 119 6.77 -21.73 15.49
N GLU A 120 7.98 -21.41 15.97
CA GLU A 120 9.13 -20.90 15.20
C GLU A 120 8.75 -19.70 14.29
N GLU A 121 7.92 -18.79 14.81
CA GLU A 121 7.30 -17.67 14.07
C GLU A 121 8.24 -16.47 13.89
N ALA A 122 8.12 -15.77 12.76
CA ALA A 122 9.10 -14.78 12.30
C ALA A 122 8.64 -13.32 12.47
N VAL A 123 8.38 -12.90 13.71
CA VAL A 123 7.93 -11.53 14.00
C VAL A 123 9.02 -10.48 13.76
N ALA A 124 8.62 -9.28 13.31
CA ALA A 124 9.54 -8.23 12.84
C ALA A 124 10.37 -7.55 13.95
N ALA A 125 9.97 -7.68 15.22
CA ALA A 125 10.76 -7.38 16.42
C ALA A 125 10.00 -7.82 17.68
N GLY A 126 10.70 -8.34 18.68
CA GLY A 126 10.12 -8.79 19.95
C GLY A 126 9.52 -10.20 19.88
N TYR A 127 8.62 -10.48 20.82
CA TYR A 127 7.90 -11.76 20.95
C TYR A 127 6.58 -11.79 20.18
N GLY A 128 6.22 -12.97 19.69
CA GLY A 128 4.89 -13.31 19.15
C GLY A 128 3.75 -13.29 20.18
N PRO A 129 2.50 -13.57 19.74
CA PRO A 129 1.33 -13.64 20.63
C PRO A 129 1.28 -14.92 21.48
N ASP A 130 1.90 -16.00 21.00
CA ASP A 130 1.97 -17.31 21.67
C ASP A 130 3.26 -17.48 22.49
N ASP A 131 4.39 -16.94 22.01
CA ASP A 131 5.72 -16.83 22.62
C ASP A 131 5.72 -16.63 24.14
N LEU A 132 6.41 -17.50 24.88
CA LEU A 132 6.41 -17.50 26.34
C LEU A 132 7.76 -17.05 26.91
N GLU A 133 7.72 -16.13 27.87
CA GLU A 133 8.86 -15.84 28.75
C GLU A 133 8.50 -16.22 30.20
N LEU A 134 9.19 -17.21 30.75
CA LEU A 134 9.06 -17.65 32.14
C LEU A 134 10.33 -17.29 32.92
N VAL A 135 10.20 -16.48 33.96
CA VAL A 135 11.29 -16.06 34.85
C VAL A 135 11.18 -16.77 36.19
N LEU A 136 12.32 -17.24 36.70
CA LEU A 136 12.48 -17.97 37.95
C LEU A 136 13.52 -17.25 38.83
N ALA A 137 13.20 -16.94 40.09
CA ALA A 137 14.12 -16.22 40.99
C ALA A 137 13.84 -16.51 42.48
N LEU A 138 14.84 -16.30 43.35
CA LEU A 138 14.74 -16.46 44.80
C LEU A 138 14.52 -15.09 45.48
N ALA A 139 13.27 -14.64 45.53
CA ALA A 139 12.92 -13.30 46.00
C ALA A 139 12.34 -13.30 47.42
N ASP A 140 12.84 -12.41 48.29
CA ASP A 140 12.55 -12.40 49.75
C ASP A 140 12.77 -13.78 50.41
N GLY A 141 13.80 -14.50 49.95
CA GLY A 141 14.12 -15.86 50.41
C GLY A 141 13.10 -16.93 50.03
N GLN A 142 12.17 -16.66 49.10
CA GLN A 142 11.18 -17.62 48.60
C GLN A 142 11.29 -17.76 47.07
N PRO A 143 11.22 -18.98 46.50
CA PRO A 143 11.20 -19.14 45.05
C PRO A 143 9.93 -18.52 44.44
N GLN A 144 10.09 -17.73 43.38
CA GLN A 144 9.00 -17.12 42.62
C GLN A 144 9.16 -17.38 41.12
N SER A 145 8.03 -17.51 40.44
CA SER A 145 7.92 -17.77 39.01
C SER A 145 6.92 -16.80 38.37
N TRP A 146 7.24 -16.26 37.19
CA TRP A 146 6.39 -15.24 36.53
C TRP A 146 6.47 -15.32 35.00
N PHE A 147 5.30 -15.27 34.33
CA PHE A 147 5.19 -15.13 32.88
C PHE A 147 5.06 -13.67 32.45
N TYR A 148 5.94 -13.20 31.57
CA TYR A 148 5.92 -11.84 31.00
C TYR A 148 5.30 -11.80 29.59
N HIS A 149 5.51 -12.85 28.80
CA HIS A 149 5.06 -12.97 27.42
C HIS A 149 4.15 -14.19 27.20
N GLY A 150 3.39 -14.15 26.09
CA GLY A 150 2.50 -15.23 25.67
C GLY A 150 1.04 -15.09 26.13
N PRO A 151 0.23 -16.14 25.95
CA PRO A 151 -1.22 -16.14 26.20
C PRO A 151 -1.57 -16.11 27.70
N ARG A 152 -0.58 -16.13 28.58
CA ARG A 152 -0.73 -16.02 30.03
C ARG A 152 0.35 -15.10 30.58
N LYS A 153 -0.03 -14.13 31.41
CA LYS A 153 0.89 -13.14 32.00
C LYS A 153 0.55 -12.98 33.48
N GLY A 154 1.56 -13.04 34.35
CA GLY A 154 1.37 -13.07 35.80
C GLY A 154 2.17 -14.16 36.51
N MET A 155 1.92 -14.33 37.80
CA MET A 155 2.58 -15.30 38.67
C MET A 155 2.30 -16.74 38.22
N ALA A 156 3.34 -17.52 37.96
CA ALA A 156 3.26 -18.87 37.41
C ALA A 156 3.15 -19.94 38.51
N GLY A 157 2.17 -19.78 39.41
CA GLY A 157 2.06 -20.53 40.67
C GLY A 157 1.85 -22.06 40.55
N ASP A 158 1.54 -22.57 39.36
CA ASP A 158 1.47 -24.01 39.07
C ASP A 158 2.84 -24.62 38.71
N VAL A 159 3.88 -23.79 38.50
CA VAL A 159 5.28 -24.24 38.36
C VAL A 159 5.80 -24.63 39.73
N GLN A 160 6.19 -25.89 39.90
CA GLN A 160 6.93 -26.31 41.09
C GLN A 160 8.37 -25.81 40.92
N LEU A 161 8.86 -25.01 41.87
CA LEU A 161 10.17 -24.38 41.80
C LEU A 161 10.84 -24.48 43.17
N ALA A 162 12.06 -25.03 43.20
CA ALA A 162 12.94 -25.03 44.35
C ALA A 162 14.27 -24.37 43.98
N ILE A 163 14.78 -23.52 44.87
CA ILE A 163 16.07 -22.86 44.70
C ILE A 163 16.87 -23.04 46.01
N ARG A 164 18.10 -23.52 45.91
CA ARG A 164 19.03 -23.71 47.04
C ARG A 164 20.32 -22.93 46.83
N GLU A 165 20.87 -22.44 47.94
CA GLU A 165 22.26 -21.97 48.01
C GLU A 165 23.19 -23.16 48.30
N GLY A 166 24.33 -23.22 47.60
CA GLY A 166 25.35 -24.25 47.81
C GLY A 166 26.17 -24.04 49.09
N GLU A 167 26.74 -25.12 49.64
CA GLU A 167 27.46 -25.17 50.94
C GLU A 167 28.66 -24.20 51.12
N LYS A 168 29.00 -23.39 50.11
CA LYS A 168 30.15 -22.47 50.10
C LYS A 168 29.79 -21.01 49.80
N GLY A 169 28.51 -20.70 49.57
CA GLY A 169 28.07 -19.40 49.05
C GLY A 169 28.43 -19.18 47.59
N GLY A 170 27.94 -18.09 47.01
CA GLY A 170 28.22 -17.67 45.62
C GLY A 170 27.78 -18.69 44.56
N LYS A 171 26.74 -19.47 44.86
CA LYS A 171 26.29 -20.57 44.01
C LYS A 171 24.85 -20.96 44.29
N LEU A 172 23.98 -20.84 43.29
CA LEU A 172 22.56 -21.20 43.36
C LEU A 172 22.26 -22.42 42.48
N THR A 173 21.39 -23.30 42.97
CA THR A 173 20.80 -24.39 42.19
C THR A 173 19.29 -24.23 42.12
N TYR A 174 18.81 -23.95 40.92
CA TYR A 174 17.41 -23.88 40.52
C TYR A 174 16.97 -25.25 40.01
N GLU A 175 15.81 -25.71 40.46
CA GLU A 175 15.15 -26.90 39.96
C GLU A 175 13.66 -26.60 39.79
N ALA A 176 13.10 -26.94 38.63
CA ALA A 176 11.70 -26.65 38.31
C ALA A 176 11.03 -27.79 37.56
N ALA A 177 9.74 -28.00 37.83
CA ALA A 177 8.82 -28.76 37.00
C ALA A 177 7.71 -27.83 36.49
N ILE A 178 7.63 -27.70 35.17
CA ILE A 178 6.77 -26.77 34.44
C ILE A 178 5.73 -27.60 33.68
N PRO A 179 4.46 -27.66 34.12
CA PRO A 179 3.44 -28.46 33.45
C PRO A 179 3.18 -28.02 32.00
N TRP A 180 3.05 -28.96 31.05
CA TRP A 180 2.76 -28.65 29.64
C TRP A 180 1.55 -27.73 29.42
N PRO A 181 0.45 -27.83 30.20
CA PRO A 181 -0.66 -26.89 30.08
C PRO A 181 -0.30 -25.44 30.37
N LEU A 182 0.89 -25.11 30.88
CA LEU A 182 1.42 -23.74 31.00
C LEU A 182 2.24 -23.29 29.77
N LEU A 183 2.81 -24.24 29.03
CA LEU A 183 3.67 -23.99 27.87
C LEU A 183 2.95 -24.16 26.51
N ALA A 184 1.68 -24.59 26.53
CA ALA A 184 0.89 -24.80 25.32
C ALA A 184 0.90 -23.57 24.38
N PRO A 185 1.18 -23.76 23.06
CA PRO A 185 1.07 -25.03 22.32
C PRO A 185 2.29 -25.98 22.38
N LEU A 186 3.38 -25.65 23.10
CA LEU A 186 4.54 -26.55 23.25
C LEU A 186 4.17 -27.86 23.97
N HIS A 187 4.46 -28.99 23.34
CA HIS A 187 4.27 -30.35 23.88
C HIS A 187 5.33 -31.31 23.29
N PRO A 188 5.84 -32.30 24.04
CA PRO A 188 6.90 -33.21 23.58
C PRO A 188 6.48 -34.18 22.46
N ASP A 189 5.17 -34.37 22.26
CA ASP A 189 4.61 -35.09 21.11
C ASP A 189 4.42 -34.22 19.85
N SER A 190 4.73 -32.91 19.92
CA SER A 190 4.86 -32.13 18.69
C SER A 190 6.07 -32.66 17.90
N MET A 191 5.86 -33.04 16.63
CA MET A 191 6.94 -33.59 15.78
C MET A 191 7.87 -32.50 15.23
N ARG A 192 8.03 -31.40 15.97
CA ARG A 192 8.79 -30.20 15.62
C ARG A 192 9.83 -29.94 16.70
N ALA A 193 10.91 -29.28 16.34
CA ALA A 193 11.67 -28.53 17.33
C ALA A 193 11.01 -27.16 17.49
N SER A 194 11.04 -26.59 18.70
CA SER A 194 10.52 -25.24 18.95
C SER A 194 11.65 -24.29 19.29
N GLY A 195 11.43 -22.99 19.07
CA GLY A 195 12.34 -21.94 19.49
C GLY A 195 12.56 -21.98 21.00
N PHE A 196 13.82 -21.85 21.42
CA PHE A 196 14.18 -21.92 22.84
C PHE A 196 15.41 -21.08 23.17
N THR A 197 15.32 -20.29 24.24
CA THR A 197 16.48 -19.62 24.84
C THR A 197 16.46 -19.74 26.35
N LEU A 198 17.64 -19.74 26.95
CA LEU A 198 17.83 -19.70 28.40
C LEU A 198 18.82 -18.60 28.70
N SER A 199 18.46 -17.69 29.60
CA SER A 199 19.36 -16.64 30.07
C SER A 199 19.44 -16.62 31.59
N VAL A 200 20.60 -16.23 32.11
CA VAL A 200 20.82 -15.93 33.53
C VAL A 200 21.21 -14.47 33.62
N ASN A 201 20.50 -13.72 34.45
CA ASN A 201 20.63 -12.29 34.71
C ASN A 201 21.34 -12.09 36.06
N ASP A 202 22.24 -11.11 36.12
CA ASP A 202 22.98 -10.64 37.31
C ASP A 202 22.81 -9.13 37.45
N ASN A 203 22.42 -8.69 38.63
CA ASN A 203 22.47 -7.30 39.06
C ASN A 203 22.96 -7.20 40.51
N ASP A 204 24.28 -7.24 40.67
CA ASP A 204 25.04 -6.93 41.89
C ASP A 204 24.49 -5.76 42.73
N GLY A 205 23.82 -4.76 42.14
CA GLY A 205 23.06 -3.75 42.90
C GLY A 205 23.91 -2.58 43.40
N ALA A 206 24.22 -1.69 42.46
CA ALA A 206 24.75 -0.33 42.65
C ALA A 206 24.04 0.63 41.64
N PRO A 207 24.28 1.96 41.62
CA PRO A 207 23.33 2.90 41.01
C PRO A 207 23.37 2.97 39.48
N TRP A 208 22.66 2.06 38.81
CA TRP A 208 22.16 2.18 37.43
C TRP A 208 23.21 2.46 36.32
N GLU A 209 24.37 1.79 36.40
CA GLU A 209 25.36 1.79 35.30
C GLU A 209 25.37 0.49 34.45
N GLY A 210 24.66 -0.56 34.88
CA GLY A 210 24.42 -1.77 34.07
C GLY A 210 23.91 -2.96 34.86
N PHE A 211 23.62 -4.05 34.12
CA PHE A 211 23.46 -5.43 34.59
C PHE A 211 24.25 -6.35 33.65
N SER A 212 24.62 -7.54 34.10
CA SER A 212 25.19 -8.59 33.25
C SER A 212 24.15 -9.66 32.95
N TYR A 213 24.37 -10.41 31.87
CA TYR A 213 23.64 -11.65 31.64
C TYR A 213 24.46 -12.62 30.80
N ILE A 214 24.11 -13.89 30.82
CA ILE A 214 24.61 -14.92 29.89
C ILE A 214 23.44 -15.65 29.26
N THR A 215 23.53 -15.97 27.96
CA THR A 215 22.40 -16.52 27.17
C THR A 215 22.79 -17.66 26.23
N PHE A 216 21.84 -18.58 26.02
CA PHE A 216 21.78 -19.57 24.93
C PHE A 216 20.94 -19.01 23.77
N SER A 217 21.58 -18.30 22.83
CA SER A 217 20.89 -17.64 21.71
C SER A 217 21.82 -17.46 20.50
N LYS A 218 21.28 -16.90 19.40
CA LYS A 218 22.05 -16.51 18.21
C LYS A 218 22.75 -15.17 18.38
N ASP A 219 24.00 -15.11 17.94
CA ASP A 219 24.80 -13.87 17.90
C ASP A 219 24.37 -12.97 16.74
N ASN A 220 24.10 -11.70 17.05
CA ASN A 220 23.82 -10.65 16.06
C ASN A 220 25.03 -10.38 15.13
N ALA A 221 26.24 -10.86 15.46
CA ALA A 221 27.46 -10.69 14.66
C ALA A 221 27.82 -11.88 13.74
N GLY A 222 27.01 -12.95 13.66
CA GLY A 222 27.21 -14.04 12.69
C GLY A 222 28.42 -14.95 12.94
N GLY A 223 28.92 -15.00 14.18
CA GLY A 223 29.99 -15.90 14.62
C GLY A 223 29.47 -17.21 15.25
N ALA A 224 30.35 -18.21 15.41
CA ALA A 224 29.96 -19.53 15.92
C ALA A 224 29.72 -19.55 17.46
N TRP A 225 28.61 -20.20 17.83
CA TRP A 225 27.99 -20.36 19.16
C TRP A 225 28.93 -20.40 20.37
N LYS A 226 28.78 -19.41 21.28
CA LYS A 226 29.26 -19.41 22.69
C LYS A 226 28.29 -18.61 23.54
N GLY A 227 28.37 -18.70 24.87
CA GLY A 227 27.62 -17.80 25.74
C GLY A 227 28.06 -16.34 25.53
N HIS A 228 27.10 -15.43 25.34
CA HIS A 228 27.35 -13.99 25.19
C HIS A 228 26.91 -13.26 26.46
N ALA A 229 27.68 -12.24 26.87
CA ALA A 229 27.25 -11.23 27.84
C ALA A 229 27.34 -9.85 27.22
N GLN A 230 26.35 -9.00 27.52
CA GLN A 230 26.33 -7.59 27.17
C GLN A 230 26.14 -6.75 28.42
N TRP A 231 26.90 -5.65 28.52
CA TRP A 231 26.62 -4.58 29.47
C TRP A 231 25.62 -3.61 28.81
N GLY A 232 24.47 -3.40 29.45
CA GLY A 232 23.37 -2.59 28.90
C GLY A 232 22.82 -1.56 29.88
N SER A 233 22.43 -0.39 29.37
CA SER A 233 21.75 0.68 30.13
C SER A 233 20.35 0.94 29.57
N GLY A 234 19.43 0.03 29.89
CA GLY A 234 18.03 0.06 29.43
C GLY A 234 17.23 -1.08 30.07
N ILE A 235 15.97 -1.26 29.65
CA ILE A 235 15.29 -2.54 29.88
C ILE A 235 16.03 -3.60 29.03
N PHE A 236 16.07 -4.86 29.49
CA PHE A 236 16.67 -5.99 28.78
C PHE A 236 16.31 -6.01 27.28
N PRO A 237 17.18 -6.54 26.40
CA PRO A 237 16.86 -6.68 24.98
C PRO A 237 15.50 -7.35 24.84
N GLN A 238 14.58 -6.67 24.16
CA GLN A 238 13.33 -7.27 23.72
C GLN A 238 13.74 -8.43 22.81
N TRP A 239 13.58 -9.68 23.27
CA TRP A 239 14.05 -10.83 22.53
C TRP A 239 13.35 -10.85 21.18
N ASP A 240 14.15 -10.68 20.14
CA ASP A 240 13.73 -10.81 18.76
C ASP A 240 13.67 -12.32 18.45
N ALA A 241 12.59 -12.77 17.81
CA ALA A 241 12.43 -14.18 17.43
C ALA A 241 13.61 -14.72 16.59
N THR A 242 14.38 -13.85 15.92
CA THR A 242 15.63 -14.27 15.24
C THR A 242 16.72 -14.81 16.18
N GLN A 243 16.62 -14.58 17.50
CA GLN A 243 17.61 -14.95 18.50
C GLN A 243 17.40 -16.34 19.12
N PHE A 244 16.22 -16.95 19.00
CA PHE A 244 15.92 -18.25 19.60
C PHE A 244 16.85 -19.38 19.10
N GLY A 245 17.25 -20.23 20.04
CA GLY A 245 17.78 -21.55 19.75
C GLY A 245 16.69 -22.54 19.36
N ARG A 246 16.98 -23.85 19.34
CA ARG A 246 15.97 -24.91 19.16
C ARG A 246 15.98 -25.86 20.37
N LEU A 247 14.80 -26.33 20.76
CA LEU A 247 14.58 -27.39 21.73
C LEU A 247 13.99 -28.63 21.05
N VAL A 248 14.56 -29.80 21.33
CA VAL A 248 14.14 -31.11 20.81
C VAL A 248 13.91 -32.08 21.98
N PHE A 249 12.93 -32.96 21.86
CA PHE A 249 12.61 -33.98 22.86
C PHE A 249 13.09 -35.36 22.41
N SER A 250 13.93 -36.04 23.20
CA SER A 250 14.32 -37.43 22.88
C SER A 250 13.25 -38.43 23.34
N GLY A 251 13.10 -39.59 22.70
CA GLY A 251 12.22 -40.66 23.18
C GLY A 251 10.71 -40.50 22.88
N SER A 252 10.30 -39.46 22.15
CA SER A 252 9.02 -39.46 21.44
C SER A 252 9.04 -40.48 20.28
N ALA A 253 8.04 -40.50 19.40
CA ALA A 253 7.85 -41.59 18.41
C ALA A 253 9.03 -41.84 17.44
N ALA A 254 10.02 -40.95 17.37
CA ALA A 254 11.31 -41.19 16.73
C ALA A 254 12.25 -42.02 17.63
N GLY A 255 12.32 -43.33 17.37
CA GLY A 255 13.08 -44.30 18.19
C GLY A 255 14.62 -44.11 18.24
N PRO A 256 15.30 -44.75 19.21
CA PRO A 256 16.68 -44.40 19.58
C PRO A 256 17.75 -44.92 18.62
N GLY A 257 18.33 -44.01 17.81
CA GLY A 257 19.55 -44.21 17.04
C GLY A 257 20.69 -43.31 17.52
N LYS A 258 21.89 -43.86 17.77
CA LYS A 258 23.06 -43.06 18.16
C LYS A 258 23.48 -42.11 17.02
N PRO A 259 23.87 -40.86 17.31
CA PRO A 259 24.23 -39.88 16.29
C PRO A 259 25.48 -40.32 15.52
N THR A 260 25.26 -40.86 14.32
CA THR A 260 26.28 -41.02 13.30
C THR A 260 26.01 -39.94 12.26
N LEU A 261 26.96 -39.04 12.03
CA LEU A 261 26.75 -37.85 11.20
C LEU A 261 26.51 -38.24 9.72
N VAL A 262 25.25 -38.36 9.34
CA VAL A 262 24.79 -38.46 7.95
C VAL A 262 23.90 -37.25 7.67
N LEU A 263 24.27 -36.46 6.67
CA LEU A 263 23.53 -35.26 6.27
C LEU A 263 22.31 -35.63 5.43
N GLU A 264 21.25 -36.10 6.08
CA GLU A 264 19.92 -36.07 5.48
C GLU A 264 19.26 -34.73 5.81
N ARG A 265 18.93 -33.97 4.76
CA ARG A 265 18.16 -32.74 4.88
C ARG A 265 16.73 -33.10 5.31
N GLY A 266 16.07 -32.22 6.04
CA GLY A 266 14.60 -32.21 6.08
C GLY A 266 14.04 -32.18 4.65
N PRO A 267 12.81 -32.67 4.42
CA PRO A 267 12.25 -32.81 3.07
C PRO A 267 12.27 -31.45 2.35
N GLN A 268 13.15 -31.33 1.37
CA GLN A 268 13.18 -30.14 0.53
C GLN A 268 11.99 -30.19 -0.42
N LEU A 269 11.19 -29.13 -0.45
CA LEU A 269 10.15 -28.97 -1.46
C LEU A 269 10.73 -29.28 -2.85
N PRO A 270 10.11 -30.21 -3.60
CA PRO A 270 10.75 -30.82 -4.75
C PRO A 270 10.86 -29.82 -5.91
N ARG A 271 12.11 -29.52 -6.33
CA ARG A 271 12.45 -28.42 -7.25
C ARG A 271 11.45 -28.22 -8.40
N LEU A 272 10.63 -27.18 -8.27
CA LEU A 272 9.46 -26.87 -9.09
C LEU A 272 9.76 -26.51 -10.55
N ARG A 273 8.71 -26.52 -11.37
CA ARG A 273 8.71 -26.17 -12.80
C ARG A 273 7.54 -25.24 -13.16
N THR A 274 7.06 -24.44 -12.21
CA THR A 274 5.87 -23.61 -12.35
C THR A 274 6.04 -22.58 -13.46
N ALA A 275 7.14 -21.83 -13.43
CA ALA A 275 7.57 -20.89 -14.47
C ALA A 275 7.94 -21.52 -15.84
N ALA A 276 7.70 -22.82 -16.05
CA ALA A 276 7.73 -23.47 -17.37
C ALA A 276 6.32 -23.60 -18.00
N CYS A 277 5.28 -23.17 -17.28
CA CYS A 277 3.87 -23.39 -17.58
C CYS A 277 3.05 -22.11 -17.48
N VAL A 278 1.83 -22.16 -18.02
CA VAL A 278 0.73 -21.24 -17.69
C VAL A 278 -0.54 -22.05 -17.42
N ALA A 279 -1.52 -21.46 -16.74
CA ALA A 279 -2.84 -22.04 -16.51
C ALA A 279 -3.94 -21.26 -17.26
N GLY A 280 -4.97 -21.99 -17.70
CA GLY A 280 -6.17 -21.47 -18.35
C GLY A 280 -7.37 -22.41 -18.21
N ASP A 281 -8.51 -22.02 -18.81
CA ASP A 281 -9.79 -22.77 -18.77
C ASP A 281 -10.20 -23.24 -17.36
N PHE A 282 -10.52 -22.25 -16.53
CA PHE A 282 -10.78 -22.42 -15.11
C PHE A 282 -12.27 -22.70 -14.83
N SER A 283 -12.53 -23.58 -13.87
CA SER A 283 -13.89 -23.84 -13.38
C SER A 283 -13.89 -24.07 -11.88
N LEU A 284 -14.66 -23.30 -11.12
CA LEU A 284 -14.89 -23.51 -9.70
C LEU A 284 -16.35 -23.89 -9.44
N LYS A 285 -16.58 -24.94 -8.65
CA LYS A 285 -17.85 -25.22 -7.99
C LYS A 285 -17.65 -25.09 -6.48
N GLY A 286 -18.37 -24.21 -5.82
CA GLY A 286 -18.19 -23.91 -4.40
C GLY A 286 -19.48 -23.79 -3.62
N ARG A 287 -19.41 -23.99 -2.30
CA ARG A 287 -20.54 -23.86 -1.37
C ARG A 287 -20.10 -23.09 -0.13
N LEU A 288 -20.82 -22.01 0.18
CA LEU A 288 -20.66 -21.27 1.43
C LEU A 288 -21.33 -22.05 2.58
N VAL A 289 -20.66 -22.15 3.71
CA VAL A 289 -21.18 -22.77 4.95
C VAL A 289 -21.03 -21.79 6.11
N PRO A 290 -21.92 -20.77 6.23
CA PRO A 290 -21.83 -19.71 7.23
C PRO A 290 -21.69 -20.17 8.69
N ALA A 291 -22.40 -21.24 9.07
CA ALA A 291 -22.37 -21.77 10.44
C ALA A 291 -21.00 -22.34 10.86
N GLU A 292 -20.12 -22.61 9.89
CA GLU A 292 -18.76 -23.13 10.08
C GLU A 292 -17.70 -22.12 9.61
N GLN A 293 -18.11 -20.92 9.16
CA GLN A 293 -17.28 -19.94 8.45
C GLN A 293 -16.49 -20.54 7.27
N ALA A 294 -17.03 -21.58 6.63
CA ALA A 294 -16.28 -22.45 5.74
C ALA A 294 -16.69 -22.33 4.27
N PHE A 295 -15.76 -22.64 3.38
CA PHE A 295 -15.98 -22.80 1.95
C PHE A 295 -15.59 -24.23 1.55
N VAL A 296 -16.51 -24.99 0.95
CA VAL A 296 -16.25 -26.33 0.40
C VAL A 296 -16.29 -26.23 -1.11
N ALA A 297 -15.28 -26.73 -1.82
CA ALA A 297 -15.15 -26.50 -3.24
C ALA A 297 -14.44 -27.60 -4.04
N THR A 298 -14.74 -27.62 -5.33
CA THR A 298 -14.01 -28.34 -6.37
C THR A 298 -13.56 -27.34 -7.44
N ALA A 299 -12.26 -27.09 -7.53
CA ALA A 299 -11.64 -26.26 -8.56
C ALA A 299 -11.03 -27.12 -9.65
N SER A 300 -11.08 -26.69 -10.91
CA SER A 300 -10.27 -27.24 -11.99
C SER A 300 -9.62 -26.13 -12.80
N LEU A 301 -8.44 -26.43 -13.34
CA LEU A 301 -7.67 -25.56 -14.23
C LEU A 301 -6.87 -26.44 -15.21
N THR A 302 -6.53 -25.87 -16.36
CA THR A 302 -5.74 -26.56 -17.40
C THR A 302 -4.36 -25.95 -17.48
N VAL A 303 -3.34 -26.72 -17.09
CA VAL A 303 -1.92 -26.31 -17.18
C VAL A 303 -1.37 -26.62 -18.56
N VAL A 304 -0.66 -25.67 -19.18
CA VAL A 304 0.01 -25.82 -20.48
C VAL A 304 1.52 -25.67 -20.30
N ASN A 305 2.33 -26.58 -20.85
CA ASN A 305 3.79 -26.45 -20.86
C ASN A 305 4.26 -25.57 -22.03
N GLU A 306 4.61 -24.31 -21.76
CA GLU A 306 5.13 -23.37 -22.77
C GLU A 306 6.65 -23.50 -22.97
N SER A 307 7.35 -24.27 -22.13
CA SER A 307 8.79 -24.46 -22.26
C SER A 307 9.19 -25.41 -23.40
N SER A 308 10.40 -25.22 -23.94
CA SER A 308 10.94 -26.05 -25.04
C SER A 308 11.34 -27.48 -24.65
N LYS A 309 10.93 -27.98 -23.46
CA LYS A 309 11.33 -29.29 -22.92
C LYS A 309 10.15 -30.01 -22.25
N PRO A 310 10.06 -31.36 -22.34
CA PRO A 310 9.02 -32.11 -21.65
C PRO A 310 9.23 -32.12 -20.13
N LEU A 311 8.17 -31.81 -19.37
CA LEU A 311 8.13 -31.82 -17.92
C LEU A 311 7.81 -33.22 -17.43
N LYS A 312 8.85 -34.00 -17.12
CA LYS A 312 8.76 -35.41 -16.72
C LYS A 312 8.62 -35.54 -15.21
N ASN A 313 7.53 -36.14 -14.74
CA ASN A 313 7.20 -36.42 -13.34
C ASN A 313 7.48 -35.22 -12.41
N SER A 314 7.24 -34.03 -12.96
CA SER A 314 7.68 -32.75 -12.40
C SER A 314 6.64 -32.18 -11.44
N TRP A 315 7.10 -31.33 -10.54
CA TRP A 315 6.28 -30.64 -9.56
C TRP A 315 6.00 -29.21 -10.01
N LEU A 316 4.80 -28.73 -9.75
CA LEU A 316 4.29 -27.40 -10.08
C LEU A 316 3.74 -26.75 -8.82
N GLY A 317 4.06 -25.48 -8.59
CA GLY A 317 3.54 -24.69 -7.49
C GLY A 317 2.14 -24.13 -7.79
N PHE A 318 1.33 -24.03 -6.74
CA PHE A 318 0.06 -23.33 -6.73
C PHE A 318 -0.06 -22.52 -5.44
N GLN A 319 -0.46 -21.25 -5.51
CA GLN A 319 -0.83 -20.48 -4.34
C GLN A 319 -2.26 -20.80 -3.90
N LEU A 320 -2.41 -21.15 -2.62
CA LEU A 320 -3.66 -21.47 -1.94
C LEU A 320 -3.60 -20.93 -0.49
N TYR A 321 -4.74 -20.66 0.14
CA TYR A 321 -4.76 -20.15 1.52
C TYR A 321 -4.30 -21.22 2.54
N PRO A 322 -3.48 -20.90 3.57
CA PRO A 322 -3.01 -21.90 4.54
C PRO A 322 -4.12 -22.62 5.32
N ASP A 323 -5.26 -21.95 5.59
CA ASP A 323 -6.43 -22.57 6.22
C ASP A 323 -7.29 -23.42 5.26
N ILE A 324 -6.86 -23.63 4.00
CA ILE A 324 -7.48 -24.59 3.09
C ILE A 324 -6.87 -25.98 3.31
N GLU A 325 -7.70 -26.93 3.68
CA GLU A 325 -7.40 -28.36 3.67
C GLU A 325 -7.79 -28.95 2.31
N VAL A 326 -6.82 -29.44 1.55
CA VAL A 326 -7.04 -30.11 0.26
C VAL A 326 -7.22 -31.61 0.48
N GLU A 327 -8.39 -32.12 0.11
CA GLU A 327 -8.76 -33.54 0.23
C GLU A 327 -8.14 -34.38 -0.89
N SER A 328 -8.12 -33.87 -2.12
CA SER A 328 -7.58 -34.60 -3.27
C SER A 328 -7.17 -33.67 -4.42
N VAL A 329 -6.20 -34.11 -5.22
CA VAL A 329 -5.91 -33.56 -6.55
C VAL A 329 -5.90 -34.70 -7.57
N VAL A 330 -6.56 -34.52 -8.71
CA VAL A 330 -6.67 -35.54 -9.77
C VAL A 330 -6.34 -35.00 -11.17
N ASP A 331 -5.86 -35.87 -12.06
CA ASP A 331 -5.70 -35.60 -13.49
C ASP A 331 -7.03 -35.72 -14.29
N GLU A 332 -6.98 -35.53 -15.61
CA GLU A 332 -8.16 -35.56 -16.48
C GLU A 332 -8.75 -36.96 -16.71
N ASP A 333 -7.97 -38.01 -16.47
CA ASP A 333 -8.43 -39.41 -16.44
C ASP A 333 -8.99 -39.79 -15.06
N GLY A 334 -8.98 -38.87 -14.09
CA GLY A 334 -9.42 -39.09 -12.71
C GLY A 334 -8.40 -39.84 -11.83
N ARG A 335 -7.11 -39.86 -12.21
CA ARG A 335 -6.05 -40.44 -11.36
C ARG A 335 -5.67 -39.46 -10.26
N GLU A 336 -5.57 -39.98 -9.04
CA GLU A 336 -5.03 -39.26 -7.89
C GLU A 336 -3.55 -38.90 -8.11
N LEU A 337 -3.21 -37.64 -7.83
CA LEU A 337 -1.88 -37.07 -7.96
C LEU A 337 -1.24 -36.90 -6.58
N MET A 338 0.08 -37.07 -6.50
CA MET A 338 0.82 -36.71 -5.29
C MET A 338 0.85 -35.18 -5.18
N PHE A 339 0.53 -34.66 -4.00
CA PHE A 339 0.70 -33.26 -3.67
C PHE A 339 1.28 -33.09 -2.27
N GLU A 340 1.98 -31.98 -2.08
CA GLU A 340 2.47 -31.49 -0.81
C GLU A 340 1.76 -30.13 -0.62
N GLY A 341 0.92 -30.01 0.41
CA GLY A 341 0.11 -28.80 0.64
C GLY A 341 0.94 -27.59 1.07
N PRO A 342 0.35 -26.38 1.15
CA PRO A 342 1.01 -25.26 1.83
C PRO A 342 1.37 -25.72 3.25
N SER A 343 2.62 -25.51 3.62
CA SER A 343 3.16 -26.00 4.88
C SER A 343 2.46 -25.31 6.05
N ARG A 344 1.72 -26.05 6.89
CA ARG A 344 1.23 -25.55 8.21
C ARG A 344 2.37 -25.24 9.22
N TYR A 345 3.60 -25.08 8.71
CA TYR A 345 4.84 -24.86 9.44
C TYR A 345 5.71 -23.75 8.79
N GLU A 346 5.24 -23.11 7.71
CA GLU A 346 5.81 -21.89 7.11
C GLU A 346 4.66 -20.89 6.91
N GLU A 347 4.47 -19.97 7.87
CA GLU A 347 3.16 -19.33 8.10
C GLU A 347 2.67 -18.39 6.98
N ASP A 348 3.59 -17.76 6.24
CA ASP A 348 3.28 -16.95 5.07
C ASP A 348 3.23 -17.76 3.76
N SER A 349 3.62 -19.05 3.77
CA SER A 349 3.68 -19.88 2.57
C SER A 349 2.28 -20.24 2.08
N ARG A 350 2.02 -19.93 0.81
CA ARG A 350 0.81 -20.30 0.08
C ARG A 350 1.05 -21.49 -0.83
N LEU A 351 2.30 -21.96 -0.92
CA LEU A 351 2.80 -22.86 -1.94
C LEU A 351 2.40 -24.31 -1.71
N MET A 352 1.39 -24.74 -2.45
CA MET A 352 1.07 -26.14 -2.70
C MET A 352 1.88 -26.67 -3.88
N ALA A 353 2.65 -27.74 -3.70
CA ALA A 353 3.33 -28.43 -4.79
C ALA A 353 2.52 -29.65 -5.28
N VAL A 354 2.13 -29.69 -6.57
CA VAL A 354 1.46 -30.84 -7.18
C VAL A 354 2.39 -31.55 -8.16
N ARG A 355 2.44 -32.88 -8.10
CA ARG A 355 3.25 -33.72 -8.98
C ARG A 355 2.45 -34.24 -10.17
N LEU A 356 2.93 -33.97 -11.38
CA LEU A 356 2.38 -34.58 -12.59
C LEU A 356 2.66 -36.10 -12.60
N ALA A 357 1.63 -36.91 -12.90
CA ALA A 357 1.74 -38.38 -13.00
C ALA A 357 2.60 -38.87 -14.18
N GLY A 358 2.96 -37.99 -15.13
CA GLY A 358 3.64 -38.37 -16.37
C GLY A 358 4.52 -37.26 -16.96
N SER A 359 4.58 -37.22 -18.30
CA SER A 359 5.46 -36.34 -19.07
C SER A 359 4.67 -35.34 -19.91
N LEU A 360 4.48 -34.11 -19.40
CA LEU A 360 3.81 -33.05 -20.16
C LEU A 360 4.75 -32.48 -21.22
N SER A 361 4.50 -32.79 -22.49
CA SER A 361 5.34 -32.33 -23.61
C SER A 361 5.12 -30.84 -23.95
N PRO A 362 6.07 -30.16 -24.61
CA PRO A 362 5.89 -28.77 -25.04
C PRO A 362 4.62 -28.55 -25.86
N GLY A 363 3.87 -27.51 -25.54
CA GLY A 363 2.60 -27.17 -26.19
C GLY A 363 1.43 -28.12 -25.88
N LEU A 364 1.61 -29.13 -25.01
CA LEU A 364 0.52 -29.95 -24.50
C LEU A 364 0.02 -29.42 -23.15
N SER A 365 -1.23 -29.80 -22.85
CA SER A 365 -1.97 -29.42 -21.65
C SER A 365 -2.31 -30.61 -20.76
N GLN A 366 -2.56 -30.35 -19.47
CA GLN A 366 -3.12 -31.30 -18.51
C GLN A 366 -4.20 -30.57 -17.70
N ARG A 367 -5.45 -31.06 -17.68
CA ARG A 367 -6.42 -30.60 -16.67
C ARG A 367 -6.07 -31.20 -15.31
N LEU A 368 -6.08 -30.36 -14.28
CA LEU A 368 -6.00 -30.72 -12.87
C LEU A 368 -7.31 -30.36 -12.18
N THR A 369 -7.76 -31.16 -11.21
CA THR A 369 -8.92 -30.87 -10.37
C THR A 369 -8.60 -31.07 -8.90
N PHE A 370 -8.91 -30.08 -8.07
CA PHE A 370 -8.63 -29.99 -6.64
C PHE A 370 -9.97 -30.03 -5.88
N THR A 371 -10.10 -30.88 -4.86
CA THR A 371 -11.23 -30.88 -3.92
C THR A 371 -10.74 -30.43 -2.56
N TYR A 372 -11.40 -29.43 -1.95
CA TYR A 372 -10.88 -28.79 -0.74
C TYR A 372 -11.95 -28.13 0.13
N ARG A 373 -11.59 -27.88 1.40
CA ARG A 373 -12.39 -27.12 2.37
C ARG A 373 -11.51 -26.11 3.10
N GLY A 374 -11.87 -24.82 3.07
CA GLY A 374 -11.19 -23.75 3.80
C GLY A 374 -12.03 -23.12 4.90
N ILE A 375 -11.38 -22.62 5.95
CA ILE A 375 -11.98 -21.70 6.93
C ILE A 375 -11.64 -20.26 6.54
N PHE A 376 -12.63 -19.37 6.56
CA PHE A 376 -12.50 -17.97 6.15
C PHE A 376 -13.11 -17.03 7.20
N ALA A 377 -12.54 -17.07 8.40
CA ALA A 377 -12.96 -16.28 9.56
C ALA A 377 -12.41 -14.84 9.58
N GLY A 378 -11.74 -14.40 8.50
CA GLY A 378 -11.13 -13.08 8.38
C GLY A 378 -12.13 -11.92 8.35
N LYS A 379 -11.57 -10.70 8.22
CA LYS A 379 -12.32 -9.42 8.16
C LYS A 379 -11.76 -8.41 7.14
N VAL A 380 -10.85 -8.83 6.25
CA VAL A 380 -10.17 -7.94 5.29
C VAL A 380 -10.18 -8.52 3.87
N SER A 381 -9.40 -9.57 3.58
CA SER A 381 -9.38 -10.24 2.28
C SER A 381 -10.43 -11.36 2.14
N ASN A 382 -10.83 -11.95 3.26
CA ASN A 382 -11.88 -12.96 3.33
C ASN A 382 -12.84 -12.67 4.49
N HIS A 383 -14.08 -13.15 4.36
CA HIS A 383 -15.05 -13.35 5.42
C HIS A 383 -16.12 -14.34 4.97
N ILE A 384 -16.51 -15.29 5.82
CA ILE A 384 -17.74 -16.07 5.67
C ILE A 384 -18.55 -15.94 6.96
N GLY A 385 -19.79 -15.45 6.81
CA GLY A 385 -20.70 -15.09 7.89
C GLY A 385 -22.18 -15.31 7.53
N ALA A 386 -23.07 -15.10 8.50
CA ALA A 386 -24.49 -15.50 8.42
C ALA A 386 -25.42 -14.57 7.63
N ASP A 387 -24.98 -13.33 7.36
CA ASP A 387 -25.74 -12.32 6.63
C ASP A 387 -25.02 -11.81 5.37
N ASN A 388 -23.71 -12.02 5.28
CA ASN A 388 -22.88 -11.75 4.13
C ASN A 388 -21.58 -12.59 4.13
N SER A 389 -20.91 -12.64 2.99
CA SER A 389 -19.61 -13.28 2.79
C SER A 389 -18.82 -12.60 1.65
N TRP A 390 -17.49 -12.65 1.68
CA TRP A 390 -16.63 -12.25 0.56
C TRP A 390 -15.32 -13.04 0.56
N LEU A 391 -14.81 -13.40 -0.62
CA LEU A 391 -13.48 -13.98 -0.81
C LEU A 391 -12.76 -13.19 -1.91
N LEU A 392 -11.65 -12.54 -1.57
CA LEU A 392 -10.82 -11.70 -2.46
C LEU A 392 -9.47 -12.38 -2.74
N ARG A 393 -8.82 -12.02 -3.85
CA ARG A 393 -7.65 -12.72 -4.39
C ARG A 393 -6.51 -12.89 -3.38
N GLU A 394 -6.31 -11.95 -2.45
CA GLU A 394 -5.27 -12.06 -1.41
C GLU A 394 -5.51 -13.21 -0.42
N SER A 395 -6.72 -13.75 -0.36
CA SER A 395 -7.05 -14.95 0.42
C SER A 395 -6.98 -16.25 -0.38
N CYS A 396 -6.38 -16.25 -1.59
CA CYS A 396 -6.10 -17.42 -2.43
C CYS A 396 -7.17 -18.53 -2.35
N TRP A 397 -8.44 -18.14 -2.53
CA TRP A 397 -9.62 -19.00 -2.38
C TRP A 397 -9.81 -20.01 -3.53
N PHE A 398 -8.93 -19.96 -4.52
CA PHE A 398 -8.83 -20.80 -5.70
C PHE A 398 -7.33 -21.12 -5.92
N PRO A 399 -6.95 -22.33 -6.37
CA PRO A 399 -5.56 -22.67 -6.66
C PRO A 399 -5.06 -21.91 -7.90
N TYR A 400 -4.25 -20.88 -7.70
CA TYR A 400 -3.57 -20.15 -8.77
C TYR A 400 -2.20 -20.78 -9.04
N LEU A 401 -1.85 -21.07 -10.30
CA LEU A 401 -0.50 -21.52 -10.67
C LEU A 401 0.53 -20.43 -10.31
N GLY A 402 1.54 -20.75 -9.50
CA GLY A 402 2.54 -19.80 -9.03
C GLY A 402 3.39 -20.34 -7.86
N GLU A 403 4.47 -19.64 -7.54
CA GLU A 403 5.37 -19.95 -6.41
C GLU A 403 5.25 -18.87 -5.31
N ASP A 404 5.81 -19.11 -4.12
CA ASP A 404 5.81 -18.09 -3.06
C ASP A 404 6.68 -16.89 -3.48
N GLY A 405 6.17 -15.68 -3.22
CA GLY A 405 6.78 -14.43 -3.69
C GLY A 405 6.34 -13.98 -5.09
N ASP A 406 5.56 -14.78 -5.84
CA ASP A 406 4.86 -14.27 -7.03
C ASP A 406 3.86 -13.18 -6.63
N ASP A 407 3.96 -12.02 -7.29
CA ASP A 407 3.08 -10.87 -7.10
C ASP A 407 1.71 -11.05 -7.78
N LEU A 408 0.77 -10.13 -7.58
CA LEU A 408 -0.58 -10.23 -8.15
C LEU A 408 -0.60 -10.22 -9.69
N GLU A 409 0.33 -9.51 -10.34
CA GLU A 409 0.49 -9.46 -11.80
C GLU A 409 1.38 -10.61 -12.31
N GLY A 410 2.34 -11.11 -11.53
CA GLY A 410 3.00 -12.40 -11.75
C GLY A 410 2.00 -13.56 -11.82
N LEU A 411 1.11 -13.65 -10.83
CA LEU A 411 0.00 -14.60 -10.82
C LEU A 411 -0.97 -14.37 -11.99
N ARG A 412 -1.29 -13.13 -12.36
CA ARG A 412 -2.15 -12.83 -13.52
C ARG A 412 -1.52 -13.30 -14.84
N ARG A 413 -0.24 -13.00 -15.06
CA ARG A 413 0.52 -13.42 -16.26
C ARG A 413 0.60 -14.94 -16.40
N GLN A 414 0.67 -15.67 -15.28
CA GLN A 414 0.64 -17.14 -15.23
C GLN A 414 -0.78 -17.74 -15.35
N ASN A 415 -1.84 -17.05 -14.92
CA ASN A 415 -3.22 -17.59 -14.85
C ASN A 415 -4.17 -16.79 -15.75
N ARG A 416 -4.29 -17.19 -17.02
CA ARG A 416 -4.93 -16.41 -18.09
C ARG A 416 -5.98 -17.21 -18.87
N GLY A 417 -7.09 -16.56 -19.21
CA GLY A 417 -8.21 -17.17 -19.95
C GLY A 417 -9.42 -17.50 -19.07
N PRO A 418 -10.51 -18.00 -19.69
CA PRO A 418 -11.86 -17.89 -19.15
C PRO A 418 -12.08 -18.68 -17.85
N PHE A 419 -12.89 -18.10 -16.96
CA PHE A 419 -13.22 -18.65 -15.66
C PHE A 419 -14.74 -18.83 -15.53
N THR A 420 -15.18 -20.03 -15.13
CA THR A 420 -16.59 -20.32 -14.77
C THR A 420 -16.71 -20.49 -13.26
N LEU A 421 -17.57 -19.71 -12.62
CA LEU A 421 -17.74 -19.65 -11.17
C LEU A 421 -19.18 -20.07 -10.78
N GLU A 422 -19.33 -21.25 -10.20
CA GLU A 422 -20.62 -21.80 -9.74
C GLU A 422 -20.65 -21.87 -8.20
N ILE A 423 -21.31 -20.91 -7.54
CA ILE A 423 -21.35 -20.79 -6.07
C ILE A 423 -22.77 -21.03 -5.53
N ALA A 424 -22.92 -22.00 -4.63
CA ALA A 424 -24.09 -22.17 -3.79
C ALA A 424 -23.98 -21.30 -2.52
N ALA A 425 -24.95 -20.40 -2.35
CA ALA A 425 -25.08 -19.48 -1.21
C ALA A 425 -26.42 -19.68 -0.47
N PRO A 426 -26.56 -19.25 0.79
CA PRO A 426 -27.80 -19.35 1.55
C PRO A 426 -29.03 -18.79 0.80
N LYS A 427 -30.20 -19.41 0.99
CA LYS A 427 -31.41 -19.03 0.27
C LYS A 427 -31.81 -17.57 0.54
N GLY A 428 -31.93 -16.81 -0.54
CA GLY A 428 -32.23 -15.37 -0.51
C GLY A 428 -31.01 -14.48 -0.69
N GLU A 429 -29.79 -15.03 -0.65
CA GLU A 429 -28.58 -14.29 -1.03
C GLU A 429 -28.34 -14.32 -2.56
N ARG A 430 -27.68 -13.27 -3.04
CA ARG A 430 -27.14 -13.16 -4.40
C ARG A 430 -25.62 -13.16 -4.33
N VAL A 431 -24.98 -14.05 -5.09
CA VAL A 431 -23.52 -14.02 -5.29
C VAL A 431 -23.21 -13.08 -6.44
N ILE A 432 -22.32 -12.12 -6.22
CA ILE A 432 -21.83 -11.15 -7.20
C ILE A 432 -20.33 -11.37 -7.44
N SER A 433 -19.90 -11.40 -8.71
CA SER A 433 -18.50 -11.50 -9.13
C SER A 433 -18.27 -10.76 -10.46
N ALA A 434 -17.08 -10.88 -11.04
CA ALA A 434 -16.78 -10.31 -12.36
C ALA A 434 -17.46 -11.09 -13.50
N GLY A 435 -17.61 -10.45 -14.66
CA GLY A 435 -18.12 -11.07 -15.87
C GLY A 435 -19.66 -11.12 -15.95
N GLU A 436 -20.16 -12.10 -16.70
CA GLU A 436 -21.59 -12.28 -16.97
C GLU A 436 -22.22 -13.30 -16.00
N LEU A 437 -23.39 -12.98 -15.46
CA LEU A 437 -24.24 -13.95 -14.75
C LEU A 437 -25.00 -14.81 -15.79
N ILE A 438 -24.53 -16.03 -16.00
CA ILE A 438 -25.07 -16.97 -16.99
C ILE A 438 -26.39 -17.61 -16.53
N ALA A 439 -26.47 -17.97 -15.24
CA ALA A 439 -27.66 -18.62 -14.69
C ALA A 439 -27.71 -18.55 -13.15
N SER A 440 -28.90 -18.76 -12.60
CA SER A 440 -29.10 -19.14 -11.20
C SER A 440 -30.02 -20.36 -11.08
N ARG A 441 -29.91 -21.10 -9.97
CA ARG A 441 -30.74 -22.27 -9.64
C ARG A 441 -31.16 -22.20 -8.18
N GLU A 442 -32.44 -22.08 -7.92
CA GLU A 442 -33.00 -22.07 -6.57
C GLU A 442 -33.22 -23.51 -6.06
N GLY A 443 -32.79 -23.79 -4.83
CA GLY A 443 -33.10 -25.02 -4.09
C GLY A 443 -33.85 -24.72 -2.79
N ASP A 444 -34.04 -25.74 -1.95
CA ASP A 444 -34.82 -25.60 -0.71
C ASP A 444 -34.12 -24.74 0.36
N GLN A 445 -32.79 -24.87 0.50
CA GLN A 445 -31.98 -24.19 1.52
C GLN A 445 -30.95 -23.20 0.96
N GLU A 446 -30.67 -23.26 -0.34
CA GLU A 446 -29.59 -22.51 -0.99
C GLU A 446 -29.97 -22.10 -2.41
N THR A 447 -29.20 -21.19 -3.00
CA THR A 447 -29.31 -20.76 -4.39
C THR A 447 -27.94 -20.79 -5.03
N THR A 448 -27.81 -21.51 -6.14
CA THR A 448 -26.58 -21.59 -6.92
C THR A 448 -26.56 -20.48 -7.97
N TRP A 449 -25.47 -19.71 -8.02
CA TRP A 449 -25.23 -18.63 -8.98
C TRP A 449 -24.05 -19.00 -9.88
N ILE A 450 -24.18 -18.79 -11.19
CA ILE A 450 -23.21 -19.23 -12.20
C ILE A 450 -22.75 -18.03 -13.02
N TRP A 451 -21.52 -17.60 -12.77
CA TRP A 451 -20.86 -16.49 -13.46
C TRP A 451 -19.81 -17.00 -14.46
N ARG A 452 -19.52 -16.21 -15.49
CA ARG A 452 -18.45 -16.44 -16.47
C ARG A 452 -17.66 -15.15 -16.70
N ALA A 453 -16.37 -15.21 -16.46
CA ALA A 453 -15.42 -14.12 -16.73
C ALA A 453 -14.37 -14.55 -17.78
N GLU A 454 -13.69 -13.58 -18.40
CA GLU A 454 -12.65 -13.82 -19.41
C GLU A 454 -11.27 -14.16 -18.79
N GLU A 455 -11.09 -13.82 -17.52
CA GLU A 455 -9.94 -14.15 -16.67
C GLU A 455 -10.41 -14.55 -15.26
N PRO A 456 -9.57 -15.16 -14.40
CA PRO A 456 -9.93 -15.45 -13.01
C PRO A 456 -10.34 -14.18 -12.26
N PRO A 457 -11.55 -14.10 -11.66
CA PRO A 457 -12.00 -12.87 -11.02
C PRO A 457 -11.14 -12.52 -9.80
N PHE A 458 -11.11 -11.23 -9.44
CA PHE A 458 -10.47 -10.79 -8.19
C PHE A 458 -11.18 -11.32 -6.94
N GLY A 459 -12.43 -11.74 -7.04
CA GLY A 459 -13.18 -12.30 -5.92
C GLY A 459 -14.66 -12.45 -6.22
N PHE A 460 -15.41 -12.79 -5.17
CA PHE A 460 -16.86 -12.70 -5.16
C PHE A 460 -17.36 -12.30 -3.77
N THR A 461 -18.60 -11.80 -3.71
CA THR A 461 -19.30 -11.53 -2.46
C THR A 461 -20.73 -12.04 -2.53
N SER A 462 -21.31 -12.40 -1.38
CA SER A 462 -22.67 -12.91 -1.23
C SER A 462 -23.37 -12.18 -0.11
N ALA A 463 -24.57 -11.68 -0.37
CA ALA A 463 -25.46 -11.10 0.64
C ALA A 463 -26.90 -11.01 0.10
N LYS A 464 -27.84 -10.54 0.91
CA LYS A 464 -29.26 -10.34 0.55
C LYS A 464 -29.47 -9.07 -0.30
N TYR A 465 -28.73 -8.96 -1.41
CA TYR A 465 -28.67 -7.76 -2.25
C TYR A 465 -29.96 -7.46 -3.01
N GLU A 466 -30.34 -6.18 -3.04
CA GLU A 466 -31.12 -5.60 -4.14
C GLU A 466 -30.21 -5.09 -5.26
N GLU A 467 -30.79 -4.90 -6.45
CA GLU A 467 -30.13 -4.34 -7.63
C GLU A 467 -30.72 -2.95 -7.92
N VAL A 468 -29.85 -1.95 -8.04
CA VAL A 468 -30.18 -0.65 -8.63
C VAL A 468 -29.41 -0.55 -9.95
N VAL A 469 -30.11 -0.33 -11.06
CA VAL A 469 -29.52 -0.35 -12.41
C VAL A 469 -30.07 0.77 -13.28
N GLU A 470 -29.18 1.43 -14.01
CA GLU A 470 -29.49 2.34 -15.13
C GLU A 470 -28.73 1.88 -16.37
N LYS A 471 -29.32 2.09 -17.56
CA LYS A 471 -28.65 1.84 -18.84
C LYS A 471 -28.50 3.17 -19.59
N VAL A 472 -27.25 3.56 -19.82
CA VAL A 472 -26.84 4.84 -20.39
C VAL A 472 -25.94 4.59 -21.60
N ASP A 473 -26.32 5.15 -22.76
CA ASP A 473 -25.56 5.20 -24.01
C ASP A 473 -25.01 3.84 -24.56
N GLY A 474 -25.44 2.72 -23.97
CA GLY A 474 -25.05 1.35 -24.30
C GLY A 474 -24.64 0.54 -23.06
N VAL A 475 -24.04 1.22 -22.08
CA VAL A 475 -23.46 0.69 -20.84
C VAL A 475 -24.54 0.46 -19.78
N SER A 476 -24.44 -0.64 -19.05
CA SER A 476 -25.31 -0.93 -17.90
C SER A 476 -24.59 -0.62 -16.59
N VAL A 477 -25.00 0.42 -15.87
CA VAL A 477 -24.46 0.77 -14.54
C VAL A 477 -25.26 0.03 -13.49
N LYS A 478 -24.64 -0.89 -12.75
CA LYS A 478 -25.28 -1.75 -11.74
C LYS A 478 -24.70 -1.50 -10.35
N VAL A 479 -25.55 -1.43 -9.33
CA VAL A 479 -25.16 -1.33 -7.93
C VAL A 479 -25.91 -2.37 -7.12
N TRP A 480 -25.17 -3.31 -6.52
CA TRP A 480 -25.68 -4.32 -5.62
C TRP A 480 -25.52 -3.83 -4.18
N THR A 481 -26.63 -3.72 -3.43
CA THR A 481 -26.68 -3.01 -2.14
C THR A 481 -27.65 -3.69 -1.17
N TYR A 482 -27.52 -3.44 0.12
CA TYR A 482 -28.52 -3.87 1.10
C TYR A 482 -29.85 -3.11 0.88
N PRO A 483 -31.02 -3.72 1.12
CA PRO A 483 -32.33 -3.09 0.83
C PRO A 483 -32.53 -1.71 1.48
N GLU A 484 -32.01 -1.52 2.70
CA GLU A 484 -32.02 -0.25 3.43
C GLU A 484 -31.19 0.87 2.80
N HIS A 485 -30.22 0.53 1.93
CA HIS A 485 -29.22 1.45 1.37
C HIS A 485 -29.48 1.82 -0.11
N ARG A 486 -30.64 1.39 -0.64
CA ARG A 486 -31.11 1.62 -2.01
C ARG A 486 -31.01 3.09 -2.48
N GLU A 487 -31.14 4.06 -1.58
CA GLU A 487 -31.02 5.49 -1.94
C GLU A 487 -29.55 5.92 -2.15
N GLY A 488 -28.61 5.43 -1.33
CA GLY A 488 -27.18 5.61 -1.57
C GLY A 488 -26.73 4.95 -2.87
N ALA A 489 -27.29 3.77 -3.18
CA ALA A 489 -27.06 3.09 -4.45
C ALA A 489 -27.57 3.90 -5.67
N ARG A 490 -28.68 4.65 -5.56
CA ARG A 490 -29.11 5.59 -6.62
C ARG A 490 -28.09 6.71 -6.84
N LYS A 491 -27.62 7.35 -5.77
CA LYS A 491 -26.58 8.40 -5.87
C LYS A 491 -25.29 7.88 -6.50
N LEU A 492 -24.90 6.64 -6.18
CA LEU A 492 -23.75 5.97 -6.81
C LEU A 492 -23.97 5.77 -8.32
N VAL A 493 -25.17 5.32 -8.75
CA VAL A 493 -25.52 5.25 -10.18
C VAL A 493 -25.42 6.64 -10.82
N GLU A 494 -26.04 7.67 -10.24
CA GLU A 494 -26.03 9.04 -10.77
C GLU A 494 -24.59 9.60 -10.90
N MET A 495 -23.71 9.34 -9.92
CA MET A 495 -22.30 9.73 -10.00
C MET A 495 -21.54 8.96 -11.08
N VAL A 496 -21.73 7.64 -11.21
CA VAL A 496 -21.10 6.86 -12.28
C VAL A 496 -21.58 7.36 -13.65
N VAL A 497 -22.87 7.62 -13.84
CA VAL A 497 -23.45 8.13 -15.09
C VAL A 497 -22.86 9.51 -15.46
N GLN A 498 -22.62 10.39 -14.47
CA GLN A 498 -21.95 11.68 -14.68
C GLN A 498 -20.48 11.50 -15.10
N CYS A 499 -19.70 10.68 -14.39
CA CYS A 499 -18.29 10.43 -14.72
C CYS A 499 -18.11 9.68 -16.05
N LEU A 500 -19.00 8.73 -16.36
CA LEU A 500 -19.02 7.97 -17.60
C LEU A 500 -19.18 8.88 -18.81
N ARG A 501 -20.25 9.69 -18.86
CA ARG A 501 -20.48 10.67 -19.94
C ARG A 501 -19.36 11.71 -20.04
N PHE A 502 -18.74 12.06 -18.91
CA PHE A 502 -17.57 12.94 -18.90
C PHE A 502 -16.37 12.27 -19.62
N TYR A 503 -15.98 11.07 -19.22
CA TYR A 503 -14.86 10.34 -19.82
C TYR A 503 -15.10 9.94 -21.28
N GLU A 504 -16.33 9.57 -21.66
CA GLU A 504 -16.68 9.31 -23.06
C GLU A 504 -16.56 10.55 -23.96
N GLY A 505 -16.86 11.74 -23.42
CA GLY A 505 -16.67 13.01 -24.12
C GLY A 505 -15.22 13.47 -24.22
N VAL A 506 -14.34 13.04 -23.30
CA VAL A 506 -12.95 13.54 -23.20
C VAL A 506 -11.93 12.55 -23.76
N PHE A 507 -12.05 11.25 -23.45
CA PHE A 507 -11.07 10.19 -23.76
C PHE A 507 -11.52 9.24 -24.89
N GLY A 508 -12.80 8.88 -24.95
CA GLY A 508 -13.32 7.87 -25.88
C GLY A 508 -14.33 6.94 -25.21
N PRO A 509 -15.08 6.14 -25.99
CA PRO A 509 -16.19 5.32 -25.48
C PRO A 509 -15.74 4.37 -24.37
N TYR A 510 -16.69 3.98 -23.52
CA TYR A 510 -16.43 3.01 -22.47
C TYR A 510 -16.24 1.58 -23.06
N PRO A 511 -15.22 0.81 -22.62
CA PRO A 511 -14.88 -0.46 -23.26
C PRO A 511 -15.75 -1.65 -22.85
N ASP A 512 -16.36 -1.65 -21.66
CA ASP A 512 -17.15 -2.76 -21.13
C ASP A 512 -18.67 -2.56 -21.35
N GLU A 513 -19.48 -3.62 -21.51
CA GLU A 513 -20.96 -3.46 -21.56
C GLU A 513 -21.61 -3.13 -20.20
N THR A 514 -20.87 -3.24 -19.09
CA THR A 514 -21.35 -3.06 -17.72
C THR A 514 -20.27 -2.47 -16.83
N PHE A 515 -20.62 -1.47 -16.03
CA PHE A 515 -19.86 -1.09 -14.83
C PHE A 515 -20.66 -1.52 -13.61
N SER A 516 -20.03 -2.19 -12.64
CA SER A 516 -20.73 -2.72 -11.47
C SER A 516 -20.05 -2.33 -10.16
N ILE A 517 -20.85 -1.92 -9.18
CA ILE A 517 -20.47 -1.72 -7.78
C ILE A 517 -21.17 -2.78 -6.93
N ALA A 518 -20.52 -3.30 -5.88
CA ALA A 518 -21.18 -4.12 -4.85
C ALA A 518 -20.83 -3.60 -3.44
N GLU A 519 -21.82 -3.63 -2.56
CA GLU A 519 -21.67 -3.22 -1.17
C GLU A 519 -21.09 -4.35 -0.30
N VAL A 520 -20.09 -4.04 0.54
CA VAL A 520 -19.46 -5.02 1.44
C VAL A 520 -19.29 -4.47 2.86
N GLU A 521 -19.35 -5.33 3.88
CA GLU A 521 -19.11 -4.94 5.29
C GLU A 521 -17.62 -5.00 5.69
N ARG A 522 -16.75 -4.70 4.71
CA ARG A 522 -15.29 -4.64 4.84
C ARG A 522 -14.82 -3.24 5.30
N ARG A 523 -13.64 -3.16 5.92
CA ARG A 523 -12.96 -1.87 6.17
C ARG A 523 -12.40 -1.29 4.85
N GLY A 524 -13.04 -0.24 4.35
CA GLY A 524 -12.64 0.47 3.12
C GLY A 524 -13.09 -0.20 1.82
N GLY A 525 -12.92 0.50 0.70
CA GLY A 525 -13.20 -0.01 -0.64
C GLY A 525 -12.09 -0.89 -1.21
N TYR A 526 -12.33 -1.49 -2.38
CA TYR A 526 -11.40 -2.34 -3.12
C TYR A 526 -11.66 -2.28 -4.62
N GLY A 527 -10.66 -1.81 -5.38
CA GLY A 527 -10.71 -1.55 -6.83
C GLY A 527 -10.69 -2.80 -7.71
N SER A 528 -11.71 -3.64 -7.59
CA SER A 528 -11.98 -4.76 -8.51
C SER A 528 -13.13 -4.44 -9.47
N MET A 529 -13.50 -5.40 -10.32
CA MET A 529 -14.84 -5.48 -10.90
C MET A 529 -15.58 -6.69 -10.30
N PRO A 530 -16.78 -6.52 -9.69
CA PRO A 530 -17.38 -5.23 -9.32
C PRO A 530 -16.49 -4.42 -8.37
N LEU A 531 -16.62 -3.10 -8.40
CA LEU A 531 -15.99 -2.20 -7.44
C LEU A 531 -16.62 -2.46 -6.06
N LEU A 532 -15.84 -2.89 -5.08
CA LEU A 532 -16.36 -3.18 -3.76
C LEU A 532 -16.27 -1.93 -2.90
N LEU A 533 -17.42 -1.38 -2.49
CA LEU A 533 -17.49 -0.21 -1.62
C LEU A 533 -18.04 -0.60 -0.25
N ASN A 534 -17.46 -0.04 0.81
CA ASN A 534 -17.99 -0.27 2.14
C ASN A 534 -19.23 0.59 2.42
N ARG A 535 -20.11 0.04 3.27
CA ARG A 535 -21.36 0.61 3.82
C ARG A 535 -21.41 2.14 3.95
N ARG A 536 -20.33 2.78 4.44
CA ARG A 536 -20.23 4.25 4.57
C ARG A 536 -20.49 5.02 3.26
N ASN A 537 -20.13 4.46 2.10
CA ASN A 537 -20.37 5.09 0.79
C ASN A 537 -21.85 5.07 0.34
N PHE A 538 -22.71 4.34 1.07
CA PHE A 538 -24.14 4.25 0.82
C PHE A 538 -24.95 4.99 1.89
N GLU A 539 -24.47 5.00 3.14
CA GLU A 539 -25.07 5.76 4.26
C GLU A 539 -24.74 7.26 4.23
N GLN A 540 -23.67 7.67 3.54
CA GLN A 540 -23.22 9.06 3.42
C GLN A 540 -23.15 9.48 1.94
N GLU A 541 -22.92 10.77 1.68
CA GLU A 541 -22.69 11.24 0.31
C GLU A 541 -21.40 10.61 -0.25
N PRO A 542 -21.45 9.83 -1.35
CA PRO A 542 -20.27 9.13 -1.85
C PRO A 542 -19.22 10.10 -2.41
N SER A 543 -17.94 9.70 -2.33
CA SER A 543 -16.86 10.51 -2.88
C SER A 543 -16.84 10.45 -4.41
N LEU A 544 -17.29 11.52 -5.08
CA LEU A 544 -17.20 11.64 -6.54
C LEU A 544 -15.79 11.36 -7.07
N HIS A 545 -14.77 11.79 -6.33
CA HIS A 545 -13.37 11.55 -6.67
C HIS A 545 -13.00 10.05 -6.65
N LEU A 546 -13.50 9.29 -5.67
CA LEU A 546 -13.29 7.84 -5.61
C LEU A 546 -13.97 7.16 -6.81
N ILE A 547 -15.25 7.48 -7.06
CA ILE A 547 -16.00 6.91 -8.18
C ILE A 547 -15.36 7.26 -9.53
N ALA A 548 -14.85 8.49 -9.67
CA ALA A 548 -14.15 8.93 -10.87
C ALA A 548 -12.79 8.23 -11.06
N HIS A 549 -12.02 7.99 -9.99
CA HIS A 549 -10.75 7.28 -10.02
C HIS A 549 -10.95 5.81 -10.42
N GLU A 550 -11.82 5.10 -9.71
CA GLU A 550 -12.11 3.67 -9.91
C GLU A 550 -12.73 3.40 -11.30
N LEU A 551 -13.52 4.34 -11.82
CA LEU A 551 -14.03 4.29 -13.19
C LEU A 551 -12.95 4.59 -14.24
N ALA A 552 -12.00 5.49 -13.97
CA ALA A 552 -10.93 5.85 -14.90
C ALA A 552 -9.95 4.70 -15.19
N HIS A 553 -9.76 3.77 -14.25
CA HIS A 553 -9.00 2.53 -14.50
C HIS A 553 -9.56 1.69 -15.66
N ARG A 554 -10.81 1.89 -16.08
CA ARG A 554 -11.38 1.23 -17.26
C ARG A 554 -10.76 1.75 -18.56
N TRP A 555 -10.32 3.01 -18.62
CA TRP A 555 -9.58 3.55 -19.76
C TRP A 555 -8.07 3.23 -19.67
N TRP A 556 -7.51 3.21 -18.46
CA TRP A 556 -6.05 3.30 -18.24
C TRP A 556 -5.39 2.13 -17.50
N GLY A 557 -6.15 1.11 -17.07
CA GLY A 557 -5.68 0.00 -16.23
C GLY A 557 -4.86 -1.09 -16.92
N HIS A 558 -4.45 -0.89 -18.18
CA HIS A 558 -3.61 -1.84 -18.93
C HIS A 558 -2.54 -1.09 -19.72
N LEU A 559 -1.35 -0.95 -19.11
CA LEU A 559 -0.18 -0.27 -19.66
C LEU A 559 1.04 -1.20 -19.58
N GLY A 560 2.00 -1.05 -20.50
CA GLY A 560 3.24 -1.84 -20.48
C GLY A 560 4.21 -1.42 -19.38
N ASP A 561 5.23 -2.24 -19.13
CA ASP A 561 6.11 -2.20 -17.95
C ASP A 561 6.68 -0.81 -17.60
N GLU A 562 7.27 -0.07 -18.56
CA GLU A 562 7.78 1.31 -18.35
C GLU A 562 6.70 2.33 -17.94
N MET A 563 5.42 1.98 -18.07
CA MET A 563 4.25 2.76 -17.70
C MET A 563 3.41 2.12 -16.57
N HIS A 564 3.83 1.02 -15.95
CA HIS A 564 2.99 0.31 -14.97
C HIS A 564 2.48 1.23 -13.84
N ASN A 565 3.35 2.04 -13.22
CA ASN A 565 2.96 3.00 -12.18
C ASN A 565 2.05 4.15 -12.69
N MET A 566 1.91 4.34 -14.00
CA MET A 566 1.08 5.42 -14.55
C MET A 566 -0.41 5.11 -14.52
N HIS A 567 -0.85 3.87 -14.29
CA HIS A 567 -2.29 3.56 -14.28
C HIS A 567 -3.02 4.35 -13.18
N GLU A 568 -2.48 4.38 -11.95
CA GLU A 568 -2.90 5.27 -10.86
C GLU A 568 -2.75 6.75 -11.23
N GLY A 569 -1.66 7.10 -11.92
CA GLY A 569 -1.36 8.46 -12.34
C GLY A 569 -2.41 9.03 -13.28
N PHE A 570 -2.84 8.25 -14.28
CA PHE A 570 -3.94 8.58 -15.17
C PHE A 570 -5.30 8.53 -14.44
N ALA A 571 -5.53 7.58 -13.52
CA ALA A 571 -6.79 7.47 -12.78
C ALA A 571 -7.02 8.65 -11.83
N GLU A 572 -6.04 8.99 -10.98
CA GLU A 572 -6.09 10.14 -10.06
C GLU A 572 -6.13 11.47 -10.83
N TYR A 573 -5.40 11.60 -11.96
CA TYR A 573 -5.51 12.77 -12.83
C TYR A 573 -6.91 12.91 -13.45
N SER A 574 -7.46 11.81 -13.96
CA SER A 574 -8.81 11.78 -14.53
C SER A 574 -9.87 12.13 -13.48
N ALA A 575 -9.72 11.64 -12.25
CA ALA A 575 -10.58 11.97 -11.14
C ALA A 575 -10.53 13.46 -10.75
N ALA A 576 -9.33 14.04 -10.66
CA ALA A 576 -9.16 15.46 -10.37
C ALA A 576 -9.79 16.36 -11.45
N VAL A 577 -9.61 16.01 -12.73
CA VAL A 577 -10.21 16.74 -13.86
C VAL A 577 -11.74 16.54 -13.92
N ALA A 578 -12.24 15.34 -13.66
CA ALA A 578 -13.68 15.06 -13.61
C ALA A 578 -14.37 15.85 -12.49
N VAL A 579 -13.79 15.92 -11.29
CA VAL A 579 -14.35 16.71 -10.18
C VAL A 579 -14.27 18.23 -10.49
N GLN A 580 -13.19 18.71 -11.11
CA GLN A 580 -13.11 20.10 -11.57
C GLN A 580 -14.23 20.44 -12.56
N ALA A 581 -14.51 19.56 -13.53
CA ALA A 581 -15.55 19.80 -14.54
C ALA A 581 -16.98 19.60 -14.02
N LEU A 582 -17.23 18.57 -13.21
CA LEU A 582 -18.57 18.16 -12.76
C LEU A 582 -19.05 18.88 -11.50
N ARG A 583 -18.16 19.53 -10.74
CA ARG A 583 -18.52 20.29 -9.51
C ARG A 583 -17.95 21.72 -9.47
N GLY A 584 -17.15 22.11 -10.46
CA GLY A 584 -16.37 23.36 -10.41
C GLY A 584 -15.25 23.32 -9.37
N ASP A 585 -14.90 22.13 -8.87
CA ASP A 585 -14.10 21.95 -7.67
C ASP A 585 -12.61 21.74 -8.00
N GLU A 586 -11.81 22.76 -7.66
CA GLU A 586 -10.35 22.76 -7.86
C GLU A 586 -9.57 22.14 -6.67
N LEU A 587 -10.23 21.71 -5.59
CA LEU A 587 -9.55 21.09 -4.44
C LEU A 587 -8.80 19.82 -4.79
N PRO A 588 -9.33 18.83 -5.53
CA PRO A 588 -8.61 17.56 -5.66
C PRO A 588 -7.28 17.78 -6.38
N LEU A 589 -7.30 18.62 -7.41
CA LEU A 589 -6.12 19.14 -8.10
C LEU A 589 -5.16 19.79 -7.08
N ARG A 590 -5.57 20.85 -6.38
CA ARG A 590 -4.71 21.57 -5.40
C ARG A 590 -4.20 20.70 -4.25
N ASN A 591 -5.03 19.81 -3.72
CA ASN A 591 -4.69 18.92 -2.62
C ASN A 591 -3.64 17.89 -3.05
N TRP A 592 -3.78 17.31 -4.25
CA TRP A 592 -2.79 16.38 -4.76
C TRP A 592 -1.46 17.10 -5.14
N LEU A 593 -1.50 18.31 -5.72
CA LEU A 593 -0.30 19.19 -5.82
C LEU A 593 0.35 19.42 -4.44
N GLY A 594 -0.46 19.48 -3.37
CA GLY A 594 -0.02 19.53 -1.98
C GLY A 594 0.63 18.25 -1.46
N LYS A 595 0.04 17.07 -1.71
CA LYS A 595 0.49 15.76 -1.19
C LYS A 595 1.92 15.41 -1.61
N PHE A 596 2.30 15.62 -2.87
CA PHE A 596 3.65 15.26 -3.33
C PHE A 596 4.75 16.01 -2.54
N ARG A 597 4.48 17.25 -2.11
CA ARG A 597 5.44 18.07 -1.34
C ARG A 597 5.87 17.38 -0.04
N THR A 598 4.98 16.63 0.62
CA THR A 598 5.31 15.88 1.85
C THR A 598 6.15 14.62 1.61
N ALA A 599 6.43 14.26 0.34
CA ALA A 599 7.22 13.10 -0.04
C ALA A 599 8.54 13.46 -0.75
N ILE A 600 8.91 14.75 -0.80
CA ILE A 600 10.21 15.23 -1.30
C ILE A 600 11.35 14.44 -0.61
N GLY A 601 12.29 13.94 -1.41
CA GLY A 601 13.39 13.07 -0.94
C GLY A 601 13.07 11.57 -0.86
N SER A 602 11.79 11.17 -0.93
CA SER A 602 11.37 9.78 -1.17
C SER A 602 11.15 9.46 -2.65
N GLU A 603 11.65 10.33 -3.54
CA GLU A 603 11.37 10.31 -4.98
C GLU A 603 12.11 9.17 -5.70
N ARG A 604 11.48 8.65 -6.77
CA ARG A 604 12.00 7.64 -7.69
C ARG A 604 11.54 7.94 -9.14
N PRO A 605 12.12 7.30 -10.17
CA PRO A 605 11.55 7.26 -11.50
C PRO A 605 10.12 6.67 -11.48
N LEU A 606 9.26 7.12 -12.40
CA LEU A 606 7.93 6.52 -12.63
C LEU A 606 8.02 5.23 -13.45
N SER A 607 9.04 5.07 -14.29
CA SER A 607 9.25 3.90 -15.15
C SER A 607 10.00 2.75 -14.44
N VAL A 608 9.99 2.71 -13.11
CA VAL A 608 10.70 1.72 -12.28
C VAL A 608 9.75 1.20 -11.22
N GLU A 609 9.74 -0.11 -11.00
CA GLU A 609 8.94 -0.77 -9.97
C GLU A 609 9.37 -0.32 -8.56
N GLN A 610 8.44 -0.31 -7.61
CA GLN A 610 8.64 0.35 -6.31
C GLN A 610 8.74 -0.68 -5.18
N GLU A 611 9.91 -0.70 -4.50
CA GLU A 611 10.30 -1.64 -3.44
C GLU A 611 9.28 -1.83 -2.30
N ASN A 612 8.34 -0.90 -2.12
CA ASN A 612 7.27 -0.99 -1.12
C ASN A 612 6.11 -0.04 -1.44
N TYR A 613 4.96 -0.30 -0.82
CA TYR A 613 3.72 0.46 -1.02
C TYR A 613 3.81 1.96 -0.67
N ARG A 614 4.70 2.38 0.25
CA ARG A 614 4.90 3.81 0.58
C ARG A 614 5.59 4.56 -0.57
N LEU A 615 6.58 3.94 -1.20
CA LEU A 615 7.21 4.46 -2.41
C LEU A 615 6.25 4.40 -3.60
N TYR A 616 5.52 3.28 -3.78
CA TYR A 616 4.47 3.16 -4.80
C TYR A 616 3.45 4.30 -4.73
N ARG A 617 2.86 4.54 -3.56
CA ARG A 617 1.90 5.65 -3.35
C ARG A 617 2.52 7.03 -3.55
N THR A 618 3.81 7.19 -3.29
CA THR A 618 4.56 8.44 -3.57
C THR A 618 4.75 8.66 -5.06
N VAL A 619 5.02 7.60 -5.81
CA VAL A 619 5.33 7.67 -7.24
C VAL A 619 4.05 7.66 -8.07
N ALA A 620 3.27 6.58 -8.00
CA ALA A 620 2.09 6.36 -8.83
C ALA A 620 0.99 7.42 -8.55
N TYR A 621 0.53 7.55 -7.31
CA TYR A 621 -0.58 8.45 -6.94
C TYR A 621 -0.17 9.93 -6.80
N ASN A 622 1.08 10.25 -6.42
CA ASN A 622 1.49 11.65 -6.22
C ASN A 622 2.39 12.23 -7.33
N LYS A 623 3.33 11.46 -7.92
CA LYS A 623 4.17 11.94 -9.05
C LYS A 623 3.46 11.80 -10.40
N GLY A 624 2.81 10.67 -10.64
CA GLY A 624 2.14 10.33 -11.90
C GLY A 624 1.20 11.42 -12.43
N PRO A 625 0.24 11.94 -11.62
CA PRO A 625 -0.64 13.00 -12.07
C PRO A 625 0.09 14.34 -12.27
N TYR A 626 1.24 14.55 -11.63
CA TYR A 626 2.04 15.78 -11.81
C TYR A 626 2.72 15.79 -13.17
N VAL A 627 3.24 14.66 -13.59
CA VAL A 627 3.80 14.50 -14.94
C VAL A 627 2.70 14.73 -15.99
N LEU A 628 1.48 14.22 -15.79
CA LEU A 628 0.34 14.52 -16.68
C LEU A 628 -0.09 15.99 -16.64
N HIS A 629 -0.07 16.64 -15.48
CA HIS A 629 -0.39 18.07 -15.34
C HIS A 629 0.64 18.99 -16.02
N MET A 630 1.94 18.71 -15.82
CA MET A 630 3.04 19.41 -16.50
C MET A 630 3.09 19.10 -18.00
N LEU A 631 2.66 17.91 -18.43
CA LEU A 631 2.54 17.56 -19.84
C LEU A 631 1.42 18.36 -20.51
N ARG A 632 0.25 18.49 -19.87
CA ARG A 632 -0.84 19.40 -20.32
C ARG A 632 -0.40 20.86 -20.35
N TYR A 633 0.40 21.31 -19.38
CA TYR A 633 0.99 22.66 -19.41
C TYR A 633 1.87 22.84 -20.66
N SER A 634 2.78 21.91 -20.89
CA SER A 634 3.78 21.97 -21.97
C SER A 634 3.18 21.85 -23.38
N MET A 635 2.20 20.96 -23.54
CA MET A 635 1.52 20.70 -24.82
C MET A 635 0.38 21.69 -25.12
N GLY A 636 -0.18 22.33 -24.10
CA GLY A 636 -1.49 22.97 -24.19
C GLY A 636 -2.65 21.97 -24.15
N GLU A 637 -3.85 22.49 -23.86
CA GLU A 637 -5.01 21.70 -23.48
C GLU A 637 -5.61 20.84 -24.61
N GLU A 638 -5.82 21.43 -25.79
CA GLU A 638 -6.41 20.73 -26.94
C GLU A 638 -5.48 19.63 -27.50
N PRO A 639 -4.17 19.86 -27.70
CA PRO A 639 -3.22 18.79 -28.02
C PRO A 639 -3.20 17.68 -26.96
N PHE A 640 -3.13 18.03 -25.67
CA PHE A 640 -3.06 17.04 -24.58
C PHE A 640 -4.30 16.13 -24.54
N PHE A 641 -5.52 16.68 -24.55
CA PHE A 641 -6.71 15.83 -24.57
C PHE A 641 -6.89 15.07 -25.90
N THR A 642 -6.29 15.54 -26.99
CA THR A 642 -6.24 14.79 -28.25
C THR A 642 -5.24 13.65 -28.20
N ALA A 643 -4.09 13.83 -27.52
CA ALA A 643 -3.17 12.75 -27.21
C ALA A 643 -3.84 11.66 -26.36
N LEU A 644 -4.64 12.03 -25.34
CA LEU A 644 -5.37 11.04 -24.53
C LEU A 644 -6.38 10.22 -25.36
N ARG A 645 -7.08 10.81 -26.34
CA ARG A 645 -8.00 10.06 -27.24
C ARG A 645 -7.26 9.11 -28.17
N ASN A 646 -6.11 9.55 -28.70
CA ASN A 646 -5.24 8.72 -29.53
C ASN A 646 -4.60 7.60 -28.69
N PHE A 647 -4.24 7.88 -27.44
CA PHE A 647 -3.67 6.90 -26.51
C PHE A 647 -4.70 5.87 -26.05
N TYR A 648 -5.94 6.28 -25.72
CA TYR A 648 -7.07 5.36 -25.52
C TYR A 648 -7.22 4.40 -26.71
N SER A 649 -7.15 4.93 -27.94
CA SER A 649 -7.22 4.10 -29.15
C SER A 649 -6.05 3.09 -29.22
N ARG A 650 -4.83 3.50 -28.83
CA ARG A 650 -3.66 2.61 -28.75
C ARG A 650 -3.75 1.57 -27.62
N VAL A 651 -4.43 1.87 -26.51
CA VAL A 651 -4.69 0.94 -25.39
C VAL A 651 -5.71 -0.14 -25.81
N HIS A 652 -6.84 0.25 -26.40
CA HIS A 652 -8.01 -0.64 -26.56
C HIS A 652 -8.17 -1.28 -27.94
N VAL A 653 -7.47 -0.81 -28.98
CA VAL A 653 -7.56 -1.40 -30.35
C VAL A 653 -6.43 -2.39 -30.64
N HIS A 654 -5.36 -2.41 -29.84
CA HIS A 654 -4.18 -3.24 -30.05
C HIS A 654 -4.05 -4.33 -28.97
N PRO A 655 -3.61 -5.56 -29.32
CA PRO A 655 -3.50 -6.66 -28.36
C PRO A 655 -2.25 -6.59 -27.47
N GLU A 656 -1.28 -5.75 -27.83
CA GLU A 656 -0.05 -5.54 -27.05
C GLU A 656 -0.20 -4.29 -26.18
N PRO A 657 0.21 -4.29 -24.90
CA PRO A 657 0.16 -3.10 -24.04
C PRO A 657 0.84 -1.88 -24.67
N PRO A 658 0.39 -0.64 -24.37
CA PRO A 658 1.11 0.57 -24.76
C PRO A 658 2.44 0.70 -24.00
N SER A 659 3.52 0.95 -24.74
CA SER A 659 4.81 1.31 -24.17
C SER A 659 4.89 2.81 -23.88
N LEU A 660 5.87 3.23 -23.09
CA LEU A 660 6.13 4.66 -22.87
C LEU A 660 6.47 5.39 -24.17
N VAL A 661 7.13 4.71 -25.11
CA VAL A 661 7.45 5.24 -26.45
C VAL A 661 6.19 5.44 -27.31
N ASP A 662 5.16 4.59 -27.17
CA ASP A 662 3.86 4.81 -27.83
C ASP A 662 3.21 6.11 -27.33
N PHE A 663 3.20 6.35 -26.02
CA PHE A 663 2.62 7.55 -25.42
C PHE A 663 3.40 8.82 -25.80
N GLU A 664 4.73 8.76 -25.70
CA GLU A 664 5.67 9.81 -26.09
C GLU A 664 5.42 10.25 -27.55
N GLN A 665 5.41 9.31 -28.50
CA GLN A 665 5.16 9.60 -29.92
C GLN A 665 3.77 10.18 -30.17
N ILE A 666 2.73 9.71 -29.45
CA ILE A 666 1.37 10.25 -29.58
C ILE A 666 1.30 11.70 -29.08
N CYS A 667 2.02 12.04 -28.01
CA CYS A 667 2.13 13.41 -27.51
C CYS A 667 2.92 14.33 -28.47
N GLU A 668 4.03 13.87 -29.04
CA GLU A 668 4.80 14.64 -30.03
C GLU A 668 3.97 14.89 -31.31
N GLN A 669 3.30 13.85 -31.85
CA GLN A 669 2.47 13.95 -33.05
C GLN A 669 1.27 14.90 -32.91
N THR A 670 0.71 15.05 -31.71
CA THR A 670 -0.48 15.89 -31.45
C THR A 670 -0.13 17.32 -31.06
N SER A 671 1.04 17.56 -30.45
CA SER A 671 1.50 18.91 -30.07
C SER A 671 2.45 19.56 -31.08
N GLY A 672 3.15 18.77 -31.90
CA GLY A 672 4.21 19.27 -32.77
C GLY A 672 5.50 19.66 -32.03
N LEU A 673 5.65 19.23 -30.77
CA LEU A 673 6.81 19.49 -29.91
C LEU A 673 7.75 18.27 -29.89
N GLU A 674 9.04 18.51 -29.70
CA GLU A 674 9.99 17.48 -29.27
C GLU A 674 9.87 17.33 -27.75
N LEU A 675 9.43 16.14 -27.28
CA LEU A 675 9.08 15.85 -25.90
C LEU A 675 9.92 14.72 -25.27
N GLY A 676 10.81 14.05 -26.01
CA GLY A 676 11.69 13.03 -25.43
C GLY A 676 12.47 13.50 -24.19
N TRP A 677 12.89 14.79 -24.14
CA TRP A 677 13.50 15.38 -22.95
C TRP A 677 12.56 15.39 -21.72
N PHE A 678 11.26 15.57 -21.94
CA PHE A 678 10.23 15.60 -20.90
C PHE A 678 10.03 14.19 -20.35
N PHE A 679 9.88 13.19 -21.23
CA PHE A 679 9.66 11.81 -20.81
C PHE A 679 10.91 11.20 -20.15
N ASP A 680 12.12 11.40 -20.70
CA ASP A 680 13.36 10.97 -20.04
C ASP A 680 13.53 11.59 -18.64
N GLN A 681 13.24 12.88 -18.50
CA GLN A 681 13.37 13.60 -17.23
C GLN A 681 12.33 13.16 -16.20
N TRP A 682 11.06 13.07 -16.60
CA TRP A 682 9.95 12.90 -15.66
C TRP A 682 9.62 11.43 -15.36
N MET A 683 9.75 10.57 -16.37
CA MET A 683 9.49 9.14 -16.24
C MET A 683 10.72 8.39 -15.77
N ARG A 684 11.86 8.57 -16.45
CA ARG A 684 13.05 7.72 -16.27
C ARG A 684 14.03 8.25 -15.21
N GLN A 685 13.81 9.46 -14.68
CA GLN A 685 14.72 10.13 -13.72
C GLN A 685 14.00 10.70 -12.47
N VAL A 686 14.82 11.14 -11.50
CA VAL A 686 14.41 11.98 -10.36
C VAL A 686 14.87 13.41 -10.65
N ALA A 687 13.94 14.23 -11.11
CA ALA A 687 14.18 15.57 -11.61
C ALA A 687 13.21 16.56 -10.99
N ARG A 688 13.70 17.78 -10.74
CA ARG A 688 13.06 18.73 -9.85
C ARG A 688 13.61 20.14 -10.15
N PRO A 689 12.90 20.97 -10.95
CA PRO A 689 13.26 22.36 -11.14
C PRO A 689 13.03 23.14 -9.83
N GLU A 690 13.79 24.20 -9.60
CA GLU A 690 13.55 25.16 -8.51
C GLU A 690 13.80 26.56 -9.04
N PHE A 691 12.75 27.24 -9.49
CA PHE A 691 12.87 28.58 -10.06
C PHE A 691 12.84 29.64 -8.97
N VAL A 692 13.82 30.55 -8.99
CA VAL A 692 13.95 31.65 -8.03
C VAL A 692 14.00 33.00 -8.72
N LEU A 693 13.45 34.01 -8.05
CA LEU A 693 13.72 35.41 -8.38
C LEU A 693 15.07 35.81 -7.78
N GLY A 694 15.99 36.26 -8.64
CA GLY A 694 17.25 36.90 -8.27
C GLY A 694 17.07 38.40 -8.03
N GLU A 695 17.93 39.22 -8.63
CA GLU A 695 17.76 40.68 -8.56
C GLU A 695 16.49 41.12 -9.31
N VAL A 696 15.66 41.91 -8.62
CA VAL A 696 14.45 42.55 -9.16
C VAL A 696 14.59 44.06 -9.00
N SER A 697 14.43 44.80 -10.09
CA SER A 697 14.57 46.27 -10.13
C SER A 697 13.42 46.91 -10.91
N VAL A 698 13.06 48.14 -10.54
CA VAL A 698 12.00 48.92 -11.19
C VAL A 698 12.53 50.32 -11.47
N GLU A 699 12.37 50.78 -12.70
CA GLU A 699 12.79 52.11 -13.14
C GLU A 699 11.72 52.76 -14.02
N ARG A 700 11.66 54.09 -14.05
CA ARG A 700 10.67 54.82 -14.87
C ARG A 700 11.29 55.34 -16.17
N ARG A 701 10.99 54.67 -17.29
CA ARG A 701 11.49 55.03 -18.63
C ARG A 701 10.35 55.55 -19.52
N LYS A 702 10.53 56.74 -20.09
CA LYS A 702 9.58 57.37 -21.06
C LYS A 702 8.12 57.40 -20.58
N GLY A 703 7.89 57.52 -19.27
CA GLY A 703 6.57 57.57 -18.62
C GLY A 703 6.07 56.24 -18.06
N GLN A 704 6.53 55.11 -18.61
CA GLN A 704 6.21 53.75 -18.15
C GLN A 704 7.15 53.28 -17.03
N PHE A 705 6.67 52.33 -16.23
CA PHE A 705 7.48 51.53 -15.33
C PHE A 705 8.06 50.33 -16.10
N VAL A 706 9.36 50.16 -16.02
CA VAL A 706 10.10 49.01 -16.56
C VAL A 706 10.58 48.19 -15.38
N THR A 707 10.13 46.94 -15.29
CA THR A 707 10.56 46.00 -14.25
C THR A 707 11.49 44.99 -14.89
N THR A 708 12.72 44.91 -14.38
CA THR A 708 13.71 43.91 -14.78
C THR A 708 13.86 42.92 -13.64
N ALA A 709 13.79 41.62 -13.93
CA ALA A 709 13.91 40.56 -12.94
C ALA A 709 14.72 39.39 -13.50
N THR A 710 15.78 38.99 -12.80
CA THR A 710 16.50 37.76 -13.13
C THR A 710 15.77 36.55 -12.53
N VAL A 711 15.56 35.52 -13.35
CA VAL A 711 15.01 34.23 -12.97
C VAL A 711 16.12 33.20 -13.11
N ARG A 712 16.31 32.33 -12.12
CA ARG A 712 17.32 31.27 -12.13
C ARG A 712 16.69 29.93 -11.77
N ASN A 713 17.16 28.84 -12.37
CA ASN A 713 16.79 27.49 -11.96
C ASN A 713 17.90 26.87 -11.09
N GLU A 714 17.67 26.76 -9.79
CA GLU A 714 18.58 26.12 -8.81
C GLU A 714 18.40 24.60 -8.73
N GLY A 715 17.40 24.05 -9.43
CA GLY A 715 17.06 22.63 -9.42
C GLY A 715 17.89 21.79 -10.40
N ASN A 716 17.57 20.48 -10.47
CA ASN A 716 18.19 19.54 -11.41
C ASN A 716 17.30 19.19 -12.62
N GLY A 717 16.02 19.58 -12.60
CA GLY A 717 15.10 19.44 -13.74
C GLY A 717 14.88 20.76 -14.50
N ARG A 718 14.39 20.67 -15.73
CA ARG A 718 13.97 21.77 -16.62
C ARG A 718 12.46 21.74 -16.80
N MET A 719 11.83 22.91 -16.89
CA MET A 719 10.46 23.09 -17.38
C MET A 719 10.30 24.50 -17.99
N PRO A 720 9.41 24.70 -18.97
CA PRO A 720 8.83 26.02 -19.19
C PRO A 720 8.03 26.44 -17.94
N VAL A 721 8.14 27.71 -17.54
CA VAL A 721 7.43 28.26 -16.39
C VAL A 721 7.02 29.71 -16.62
N SER A 722 5.81 30.07 -16.22
CA SER A 722 5.32 31.45 -16.34
C SER A 722 5.78 32.33 -15.18
N VAL A 723 6.22 33.55 -15.49
CA VAL A 723 6.56 34.60 -14.53
C VAL A 723 5.65 35.79 -14.80
N VAL A 724 4.91 36.19 -13.77
CA VAL A 724 3.78 37.12 -13.91
C VAL A 724 3.97 38.35 -13.03
N LEU A 725 3.94 39.52 -13.68
CA LEU A 725 3.92 40.82 -13.02
C LEU A 725 2.46 41.27 -12.81
N GLY A 726 2.08 41.50 -11.56
CA GLY A 726 0.82 42.13 -11.17
C GLY A 726 0.93 43.65 -11.04
N THR A 727 -0.06 44.34 -11.57
CA THR A 727 -0.15 45.80 -11.68
C THR A 727 -1.60 46.25 -11.46
N ALA A 728 -1.83 47.51 -11.11
CA ALA A 728 -3.19 48.03 -10.89
C ALA A 728 -4.12 47.97 -12.13
N ASP A 729 -3.55 47.85 -13.34
CA ASP A 729 -4.31 47.68 -14.61
C ASP A 729 -4.37 46.22 -15.11
N GLY A 730 -3.95 45.23 -14.32
CA GLY A 730 -4.02 43.80 -14.65
C GLY A 730 -2.69 43.06 -14.47
N THR A 731 -2.52 41.96 -15.19
CA THR A 731 -1.32 41.11 -15.15
C THR A 731 -0.57 41.08 -16.49
N ARG A 732 0.74 40.83 -16.42
CA ARG A 732 1.64 40.73 -17.59
C ARG A 732 2.54 39.52 -17.41
N SER A 733 2.46 38.53 -18.29
CA SER A 733 3.24 37.29 -18.20
C SER A 733 4.40 37.25 -19.19
N ARG A 734 5.43 36.49 -18.79
CA ARG A 734 6.48 35.92 -19.64
C ARG A 734 6.55 34.43 -19.35
N GLU A 735 7.09 33.64 -20.26
CA GLU A 735 7.62 32.32 -19.93
C GLU A 735 9.13 32.34 -20.02
N VAL A 736 9.78 31.52 -19.20
CA VAL A 736 11.19 31.15 -19.31
C VAL A 736 11.28 29.63 -19.31
N ASP A 737 12.28 29.08 -19.98
CA ASP A 737 12.54 27.65 -20.04
C ASP A 737 14.03 27.42 -19.77
N LEU A 738 14.36 27.25 -18.49
CA LEU A 738 15.74 27.25 -18.01
C LEU A 738 16.16 25.83 -17.63
N ALA A 739 17.26 25.37 -18.24
CA ALA A 739 17.96 24.17 -17.79
C ALA A 739 18.52 24.33 -16.37
N ALA A 740 18.85 23.21 -15.72
CA ALA A 740 19.46 23.19 -14.40
C ALA A 740 20.70 24.12 -14.32
N GLY A 741 20.71 25.04 -13.35
CA GLY A 741 21.77 26.03 -13.15
C GLY A 741 21.77 27.24 -14.09
N ALA A 742 20.83 27.34 -15.05
CA ALA A 742 20.72 28.47 -15.97
C ALA A 742 19.93 29.65 -15.38
N GLU A 743 20.13 30.84 -15.94
CA GLU A 743 19.39 32.07 -15.58
C GLU A 743 19.09 32.97 -16.80
N GLU A 744 18.02 33.75 -16.69
CA GLU A 744 17.57 34.72 -17.70
C GLU A 744 17.06 36.00 -17.03
N SER A 745 17.39 37.18 -17.59
CA SER A 745 16.85 38.47 -17.13
C SER A 745 15.63 38.88 -17.95
N LEU A 746 14.45 38.73 -17.36
CA LEU A 746 13.18 39.18 -17.93
C LEU A 746 13.00 40.69 -17.82
N VAL A 747 12.35 41.28 -18.84
CA VAL A 747 11.93 42.68 -18.84
C VAL A 747 10.44 42.81 -19.14
N PHE A 748 9.74 43.47 -18.24
CA PHE A 748 8.34 43.85 -18.32
C PHE A 748 8.20 45.37 -18.50
N SER A 749 7.11 45.83 -19.09
CA SER A 749 6.81 47.27 -19.22
C SER A 749 5.33 47.53 -18.99
N SER A 750 5.02 48.55 -18.18
CA SER A 750 3.69 48.81 -17.64
C SER A 750 3.41 50.32 -17.48
N PRO A 751 2.16 50.78 -17.60
CA PRO A 751 1.80 52.18 -17.38
C PRO A 751 1.57 52.49 -15.89
N GLN A 752 1.13 51.49 -15.12
CA GLN A 752 0.96 51.54 -13.67
C GLN A 752 2.21 51.01 -12.95
N GLU A 753 2.35 51.35 -11.68
CA GLU A 753 3.41 50.83 -10.82
C GLU A 753 3.21 49.33 -10.56
N PRO A 754 4.27 48.51 -10.60
CA PRO A 754 4.18 47.09 -10.25
C PRO A 754 3.81 46.91 -8.78
N VAL A 755 2.96 45.92 -8.48
CA VAL A 755 2.46 45.61 -7.14
C VAL A 755 3.06 44.30 -6.61
N TRP A 756 3.15 43.30 -7.47
CA TRP A 756 3.82 42.02 -7.18
C TRP A 756 4.43 41.41 -8.45
N LEU A 757 5.41 40.53 -8.27
CA LEU A 757 5.99 39.65 -9.28
C LEU A 757 6.06 38.23 -8.69
N GLU A 758 5.62 37.22 -9.43
CA GLU A 758 5.61 35.83 -8.96
C GLU A 758 5.97 34.86 -10.07
N ILE A 759 6.70 33.80 -9.72
CA ILE A 759 6.94 32.63 -10.57
C ILE A 759 5.86 31.59 -10.30
N ASP A 760 5.29 31.03 -11.37
CA ASP A 760 4.25 30.00 -11.36
C ASP A 760 3.08 30.31 -10.40
N PRO A 761 2.30 31.38 -10.62
CA PRO A 761 1.23 31.79 -9.70
C PRO A 761 0.06 30.79 -9.65
N ASP A 762 -0.18 30.02 -10.72
CA ASP A 762 -1.23 29.00 -10.78
C ASP A 762 -0.73 27.58 -10.43
N LYS A 763 0.57 27.42 -10.12
CA LYS A 763 1.22 26.22 -9.53
C LYS A 763 1.24 24.97 -10.44
N TRP A 764 1.56 25.17 -11.72
CA TRP A 764 1.67 24.10 -12.73
C TRP A 764 2.93 23.24 -12.62
N VAL A 765 4.02 23.76 -12.02
CA VAL A 765 5.36 23.17 -12.08
C VAL A 765 5.82 22.61 -10.74
N LEU A 766 6.41 21.41 -10.78
CA LEU A 766 6.81 20.66 -9.60
C LEU A 766 8.06 21.25 -8.91
N GLN A 767 7.87 21.93 -7.78
CA GLN A 767 8.92 22.65 -7.04
C GLN A 767 8.72 22.53 -5.50
N SER A 768 9.77 22.75 -4.69
CA SER A 768 9.58 23.10 -3.27
C SER A 768 9.09 24.54 -3.08
N ARG A 769 9.61 25.48 -3.89
CA ARG A 769 9.52 26.96 -3.74
C ARG A 769 8.12 27.58 -3.49
N LEU A 770 7.08 26.82 -3.82
CA LEU A 770 5.72 27.22 -4.21
C LEU A 770 4.98 28.38 -3.48
N TYR A 771 5.41 28.88 -2.31
CA TYR A 771 4.63 29.77 -1.44
C TYR A 771 5.28 31.07 -0.93
N ASP A 772 6.58 31.34 -1.15
CA ASP A 772 7.23 32.60 -0.67
C ASP A 772 7.88 33.44 -1.79
N ASP A 773 7.88 32.95 -3.04
CA ASP A 773 8.54 33.59 -4.20
C ASP A 773 7.75 34.78 -4.82
N ARG A 774 6.70 35.29 -4.14
CA ARG A 774 5.97 36.50 -4.56
C ARG A 774 6.67 37.76 -4.05
N HIS A 775 7.57 38.32 -4.87
CA HIS A 775 8.17 39.62 -4.62
C HIS A 775 7.09 40.72 -4.62
N LYS A 776 6.94 41.45 -3.50
CA LYS A 776 6.00 42.58 -3.37
C LYS A 776 6.74 43.91 -3.47
N PHE A 777 6.16 44.90 -4.15
CA PHE A 777 6.75 46.23 -4.32
C PHE A 777 6.11 47.28 -3.38
N GLY A 778 6.85 48.35 -3.08
CA GLY A 778 6.33 49.51 -2.32
C GLY A 778 5.82 49.18 -0.92
N GLU A 779 4.75 49.86 -0.48
CA GLU A 779 4.11 49.62 0.84
C GLU A 779 3.64 48.17 1.03
N ALA A 780 3.38 47.41 -0.04
CA ALA A 780 2.95 46.02 0.06
C ALA A 780 4.03 45.10 0.65
N ALA A 781 5.30 45.51 0.62
CA ALA A 781 6.40 44.82 1.31
C ALA A 781 6.45 45.14 2.83
N ALA A 782 5.85 46.24 3.29
CA ALA A 782 5.77 46.63 4.70
C ALA A 782 4.51 46.11 5.41
N GLY A 783 3.51 45.66 4.64
CA GLY A 783 2.21 45.22 5.15
C GLY A 783 2.19 43.75 5.63
N GLY A 784 2.29 43.56 6.95
CA GLY A 784 1.64 42.45 7.65
C GLY A 784 2.35 41.09 7.66
N ARG A 785 3.22 40.88 8.66
CA ARG A 785 3.23 39.59 9.38
C ARG A 785 2.34 39.76 10.61
N ILE A 786 1.36 38.88 10.80
CA ILE A 786 0.53 38.83 12.01
C ILE A 786 1.43 38.40 13.17
N SER A 787 1.37 39.10 14.32
CA SER A 787 2.15 38.74 15.51
C SER A 787 1.53 37.58 16.29
N ALA A 788 2.31 36.94 17.16
CA ALA A 788 1.78 35.90 18.05
C ALA A 788 0.67 36.45 18.97
N GLU A 789 0.86 37.65 19.54
CA GLU A 789 -0.17 38.33 20.35
C GLU A 789 -1.48 38.57 19.58
N GLN A 790 -1.41 38.85 18.27
CA GLN A 790 -2.61 39.01 17.43
C GLN A 790 -3.33 37.67 17.20
N LEU A 791 -2.59 36.55 17.08
CA LEU A 791 -3.19 35.21 16.99
C LEU A 791 -3.84 34.79 18.31
N ASP A 792 -3.19 35.04 19.45
CA ASP A 792 -3.76 34.77 20.78
C ASP A 792 -5.03 35.62 21.01
N THR A 793 -5.01 36.90 20.61
CA THR A 793 -6.18 37.80 20.68
C THR A 793 -7.36 37.31 19.83
N ILE A 794 -7.12 36.75 18.64
CA ILE A 794 -8.17 36.12 17.81
C ILE A 794 -8.75 34.89 18.53
N GLY A 795 -7.90 34.09 19.17
CA GLY A 795 -8.31 32.91 19.94
C GLY A 795 -9.22 33.26 21.12
N GLU A 796 -8.90 34.32 21.87
CA GLU A 796 -9.73 34.79 23.00
C GLU A 796 -11.06 35.43 22.55
N ALA A 797 -11.08 36.09 21.38
CA ALA A 797 -12.29 36.72 20.84
C ALA A 797 -13.32 35.73 20.24
N ALA A 798 -12.90 34.52 19.86
CA ALA A 798 -13.70 33.53 19.12
C ALA A 798 -14.73 32.79 19.99
N THR A 799 -15.83 33.46 20.34
CA THR A 799 -16.87 32.91 21.23
C THR A 799 -17.57 31.70 20.59
N GLY A 800 -17.33 30.51 21.14
CA GLY A 800 -17.90 29.26 20.60
C GLY A 800 -17.36 28.86 19.21
N GLY A 801 -16.12 29.25 18.88
CA GLY A 801 -15.49 28.91 17.60
C GLY A 801 -15.97 29.77 16.42
N ARG A 802 -16.52 30.96 16.70
CA ARG A 802 -16.98 31.93 15.70
C ARG A 802 -16.54 33.35 16.09
N ILE A 803 -16.22 34.16 15.08
CA ILE A 803 -15.87 35.58 15.21
C ILE A 803 -16.53 36.35 14.07
N SER A 804 -17.01 37.56 14.35
CA SER A 804 -17.69 38.43 13.37
C SER A 804 -16.74 39.47 12.76
N ALA A 805 -17.11 40.02 11.60
CA ALA A 805 -16.38 41.13 10.96
C ALA A 805 -16.21 42.34 11.88
N GLU A 806 -17.22 42.63 12.71
CA GLU A 806 -17.23 43.74 13.67
C GLU A 806 -16.25 43.48 14.84
N GLN A 807 -16.09 42.23 15.28
CA GLN A 807 -15.06 41.84 16.25
C GLN A 807 -13.64 41.90 15.65
N LEU A 808 -13.48 41.55 14.37
CA LEU A 808 -12.21 41.61 13.65
C LEU A 808 -11.74 43.06 13.41
N ASP A 809 -12.68 43.98 13.17
CA ASP A 809 -12.41 45.42 13.07
C ASP A 809 -12.07 46.01 14.45
N ALA A 810 -12.78 45.59 15.51
CA ALA A 810 -12.51 46.02 16.89
C ALA A 810 -11.10 45.65 17.41
N ILE A 811 -10.46 44.60 16.87
CA ILE A 811 -9.06 44.24 17.15
C ILE A 811 -8.06 44.80 16.11
N GLY A 812 -8.51 45.71 15.24
CA GLY A 812 -7.65 46.49 14.33
C GLY A 812 -7.17 45.76 13.07
N LEU A 813 -7.71 44.58 12.74
CA LEU A 813 -7.27 43.81 11.57
C LEU A 813 -7.97 44.21 10.26
N VAL A 814 -9.12 44.86 10.32
CA VAL A 814 -9.92 45.28 9.14
C VAL A 814 -9.67 46.76 8.78
N GLY A 815 -8.52 47.31 9.19
CA GLY A 815 -8.10 48.69 8.92
C GLY A 815 -8.01 49.04 7.43
N ALA A 816 -9.08 49.61 6.89
CA ALA A 816 -9.16 50.28 5.58
C ALA A 816 -8.58 49.49 4.39
N GLY A 817 -9.08 48.27 4.16
CA GLY A 817 -8.92 47.56 2.88
C GLY A 817 -7.54 46.95 2.62
N LYS A 818 -6.79 46.59 3.67
CA LYS A 818 -5.43 46.01 3.57
C LYS A 818 -5.27 44.57 4.12
N THR A 819 -6.35 43.81 4.29
CA THR A 819 -6.30 42.39 4.73
C THR A 819 -7.25 41.53 3.91
N ASP A 820 -6.85 40.30 3.57
CA ASP A 820 -7.63 39.38 2.75
C ASP A 820 -8.75 38.70 3.55
N GLU A 821 -10.00 39.06 3.24
CA GLU A 821 -11.19 38.56 3.93
C GLU A 821 -11.40 37.05 3.76
N MET A 822 -10.83 36.45 2.70
CA MET A 822 -10.93 35.03 2.39
C MET A 822 -10.18 34.19 3.42
N ALA A 823 -8.93 34.57 3.74
CA ALA A 823 -8.07 33.83 4.67
C ALA A 823 -8.65 33.72 6.10
N ILE A 824 -9.41 34.74 6.54
CA ILE A 824 -10.05 34.75 7.86
C ILE A 824 -11.30 33.86 7.88
N ARG A 825 -12.05 33.79 6.76
CA ARG A 825 -13.20 32.89 6.61
C ARG A 825 -12.77 31.42 6.58
N GLU A 826 -11.67 31.10 5.89
CA GLU A 826 -11.11 29.75 5.83
C GLU A 826 -10.64 29.23 7.20
N LEU A 827 -10.05 30.11 8.02
CA LEU A 827 -9.63 29.79 9.41
C LEU A 827 -10.80 29.28 10.27
N VAL A 828 -11.98 29.90 10.15
CA VAL A 828 -13.18 29.53 10.92
C VAL A 828 -13.81 28.22 10.42
N ALA A 829 -13.70 27.93 9.11
CA ALA A 829 -14.20 26.68 8.53
C ALA A 829 -13.36 25.46 8.95
N PHE A 830 -12.04 25.61 9.04
CA PHE A 830 -11.12 24.52 9.44
C PHE A 830 -11.45 23.95 10.83
N TYR A 831 -11.85 24.80 11.78
CA TYR A 831 -12.20 24.40 13.15
C TYR A 831 -13.59 23.73 13.31
N GLN A 832 -14.41 23.63 12.26
CA GLN A 832 -15.80 23.12 12.34
C GLN A 832 -16.03 21.78 11.60
N ARG A 833 -14.96 21.02 11.27
CA ARG A 833 -14.97 19.81 10.42
C ARG A 833 -15.12 18.49 11.22
N PRO A 834 -16.24 17.72 11.08
CA PRO A 834 -16.43 16.42 11.74
C PRO A 834 -15.77 15.22 11.01
N ASP A 835 -15.16 15.46 9.86
CA ASP A 835 -14.90 14.50 8.79
C ASP A 835 -13.43 14.03 8.66
N LEU A 836 -12.62 14.24 9.71
CA LEU A 836 -11.24 13.77 9.82
C LEU A 836 -11.18 12.23 9.95
N ASP A 837 -10.79 11.55 8.87
CA ASP A 837 -10.58 10.10 8.86
C ASP A 837 -9.21 9.73 9.45
N VAL A 838 -9.20 9.19 10.67
CA VAL A 838 -8.00 8.98 11.50
C VAL A 838 -7.18 7.73 11.11
N ASN A 839 -7.43 7.16 9.93
CA ASN A 839 -6.90 5.84 9.54
C ASN A 839 -5.57 5.85 8.75
N SER A 840 -5.02 7.02 8.39
CA SER A 840 -3.61 7.15 8.02
C SER A 840 -2.83 7.83 9.14
N SER A 841 -1.77 7.19 9.63
CA SER A 841 -0.94 7.68 10.73
C SER A 841 -0.18 8.96 10.36
N VAL A 842 -0.79 10.12 10.63
CA VAL A 842 -0.11 11.41 10.65
C VAL A 842 0.55 11.56 12.02
N ASP A 843 1.88 11.67 12.07
CA ASP A 843 2.59 11.89 13.33
C ASP A 843 2.23 13.28 13.91
N LEU A 844 2.04 13.36 15.22
CA LEU A 844 1.87 14.63 15.93
C LEU A 844 3.15 15.50 15.89
N GLN A 845 4.31 14.91 15.57
CA GLN A 845 5.53 15.64 15.23
C GLN A 845 5.47 16.25 13.83
N ASP A 846 4.98 15.51 12.82
CA ASP A 846 4.75 16.04 11.47
C ASP A 846 3.71 17.17 11.49
N LEU A 847 2.65 17.07 12.29
CA LEU A 847 1.69 18.16 12.51
C LEU A 847 2.34 19.41 13.12
N ARG A 848 3.33 19.26 14.02
CA ARG A 848 4.07 20.38 14.62
C ARG A 848 5.15 20.96 13.70
N ALA A 849 5.72 20.15 12.81
CA ALA A 849 6.56 20.64 11.71
C ALA A 849 5.70 21.43 10.70
N THR A 850 4.58 20.84 10.26
CA THR A 850 3.57 21.46 9.39
C THR A 850 3.12 22.81 9.93
N ALA A 851 2.67 22.88 11.19
CA ALA A 851 2.20 24.13 11.80
C ALA A 851 3.29 25.22 12.00
N ARG A 852 4.59 24.88 11.88
CA ARG A 852 5.70 25.85 11.86
C ARG A 852 6.16 26.21 10.46
N TYR A 853 5.80 25.43 9.45
CA TYR A 853 6.24 25.57 8.06
C TYR A 853 5.16 26.20 7.16
N PHE A 854 3.89 25.98 7.47
CA PHE A 854 2.75 26.54 6.75
C PHE A 854 2.39 27.93 7.27
N GLY A 855 2.96 28.96 6.62
CA GLY A 855 2.64 30.37 6.88
C GLY A 855 1.22 30.83 6.48
N MET A 856 0.32 29.91 6.09
CA MET A 856 -1.11 30.13 5.85
C MET A 856 -1.89 28.79 5.88
N PRO A 857 -3.15 28.77 6.37
CA PRO A 857 -4.06 27.62 6.27
C PRO A 857 -4.86 27.62 4.93
N ALA A 858 -5.72 26.62 4.74
CA ALA A 858 -6.59 26.49 3.55
C ALA A 858 -7.98 25.93 3.90
N ALA A 859 -9.02 26.30 3.14
CA ALA A 859 -10.34 25.65 3.13
C ALA A 859 -11.06 25.78 1.76
N TYR A 860 -12.35 25.40 1.69
CA TYR A 860 -13.13 25.41 0.45
C TYR A 860 -14.66 25.40 0.65
N ALA A 861 -15.36 25.48 -0.48
CA ALA A 861 -16.76 25.11 -0.74
C ALA A 861 -17.92 26.05 -0.31
N LEU A 862 -18.75 26.33 -1.32
CA LEU A 862 -20.21 26.43 -1.30
C LEU A 862 -20.93 27.59 -0.55
N GLN A 863 -20.99 28.76 -1.19
CA GLN A 863 -22.27 29.44 -1.45
C GLN A 863 -22.14 30.58 -2.48
N ARG A 864 -22.65 30.40 -3.72
CA ARG A 864 -22.95 31.52 -4.65
C ARG A 864 -23.80 31.18 -5.89
N GLU A 865 -24.85 30.36 -5.73
CA GLU A 865 -26.01 30.54 -6.60
C GLU A 865 -26.61 31.93 -6.34
N THR A 866 -26.76 32.77 -7.38
CA THR A 866 -27.75 33.86 -7.59
C THR A 866 -27.18 34.98 -8.48
N GLU A 867 -25.95 35.43 -8.26
CA GLU A 867 -25.46 36.75 -8.75
C GLU A 867 -24.83 36.80 -10.16
N LEU A 868 -24.92 35.75 -10.98
CA LEU A 868 -24.51 35.78 -12.40
C LEU A 868 -25.59 35.17 -13.31
N ARG A 869 -26.81 35.73 -13.20
CA ARG A 869 -27.94 35.41 -14.08
C ARG A 869 -28.37 36.58 -14.98
N GLU A 870 -27.51 37.60 -15.14
CA GLU A 870 -27.74 38.72 -16.05
C GLU A 870 -27.48 38.30 -17.51
N GLU A 871 -28.54 37.75 -18.11
CA GLU A 871 -28.98 37.96 -19.49
C GLU A 871 -27.94 37.87 -20.62
N ALA A 872 -27.71 36.63 -21.07
CA ALA A 872 -27.44 36.35 -22.48
C ALA A 872 -28.70 35.73 -23.13
N GLU A 873 -29.65 36.56 -23.57
CA GLU A 873 -30.83 36.09 -24.33
C GLU A 873 -30.42 35.58 -25.72
N ILE A 874 -30.21 34.26 -25.86
CA ILE A 874 -30.00 33.60 -27.15
C ILE A 874 -31.36 33.44 -27.85
N SER A 875 -31.83 34.50 -28.50
CA SER A 875 -33.09 34.50 -29.25
C SER A 875 -32.87 34.09 -30.72
N GLY A 876 -33.32 32.89 -31.07
CA GLY A 876 -33.32 32.38 -32.45
C GLY A 876 -34.47 31.41 -32.70
N GLN A 877 -35.33 31.71 -33.67
CA GLN A 877 -36.40 30.81 -34.08
C GLN A 877 -35.89 29.79 -35.11
N ILE A 878 -36.01 28.50 -34.80
CA ILE A 878 -35.71 27.41 -35.74
C ILE A 878 -36.88 27.26 -36.73
N PRO A 879 -36.68 27.42 -38.05
CA PRO A 879 -37.73 27.15 -39.03
C PRO A 879 -38.00 25.64 -39.15
N ALA A 880 -39.27 25.25 -39.12
CA ALA A 880 -39.64 23.84 -39.24
C ALA A 880 -39.43 23.31 -40.68
N GLY A 881 -38.79 22.15 -40.81
CA GLY A 881 -38.76 21.36 -42.06
C GLY A 881 -37.48 21.37 -42.88
N MET A 882 -36.29 21.50 -42.28
CA MET A 882 -35.00 21.26 -42.95
C MET A 882 -34.21 20.14 -42.27
N GLU A 883 -33.62 19.24 -43.07
CA GLU A 883 -32.76 18.16 -42.60
C GLU A 883 -31.27 18.59 -42.66
N GLN A 884 -30.59 18.47 -41.51
CA GLN A 884 -29.12 18.55 -41.31
C GLN A 884 -28.30 19.63 -42.06
N GLU A 885 -27.88 20.67 -41.33
CA GLU A 885 -26.58 21.34 -41.53
C GLU A 885 -25.86 21.55 -40.19
N GLU A 886 -24.54 21.81 -40.22
CA GLU A 886 -23.74 22.15 -39.03
C GLU A 886 -24.12 23.54 -38.50
N TRP A 887 -24.44 23.64 -37.20
CA TRP A 887 -24.72 24.94 -36.58
C TRP A 887 -23.42 25.55 -36.04
N SER A 888 -23.14 26.81 -36.39
CA SER A 888 -22.00 27.55 -35.82
C SER A 888 -22.46 28.66 -34.88
N ILE A 889 -21.98 28.65 -33.63
CA ILE A 889 -22.25 29.68 -32.63
C ILE A 889 -20.98 30.51 -32.44
N THR A 890 -21.08 31.82 -32.61
CA THR A 890 -20.04 32.79 -32.20
C THR A 890 -20.20 33.07 -30.72
N VAL A 891 -19.16 32.83 -29.93
CA VAL A 891 -19.24 32.91 -28.45
C VAL A 891 -18.54 34.15 -27.87
N ALA A 892 -17.69 34.80 -28.66
CA ALA A 892 -17.22 36.15 -28.38
C ALA A 892 -16.93 36.90 -29.69
N GLU A 893 -17.35 38.16 -29.75
CA GLU A 893 -16.87 39.15 -30.72
C GLU A 893 -16.29 40.33 -29.95
N ARG A 894 -15.13 40.83 -30.37
CA ARG A 894 -14.47 41.99 -29.78
C ARG A 894 -13.90 42.88 -30.88
N ASP A 895 -14.19 44.17 -30.81
CA ASP A 895 -13.70 45.18 -31.76
C ASP A 895 -13.97 44.85 -33.25
N GLY A 896 -15.07 44.12 -33.52
CA GLY A 896 -15.46 43.67 -34.87
C GLY A 896 -14.72 42.43 -35.38
N GLN A 897 -14.09 41.65 -34.48
CA GLN A 897 -13.47 40.36 -34.81
C GLN A 897 -14.05 39.24 -33.94
N ILE A 898 -14.41 38.14 -34.59
CA ILE A 898 -14.82 36.89 -33.94
C ILE A 898 -13.61 36.31 -33.20
N VAL A 899 -13.71 36.22 -31.88
CA VAL A 899 -12.64 35.72 -30.99
C VAL A 899 -12.80 34.22 -30.68
N GLY A 900 -13.94 33.64 -31.05
CA GLY A 900 -14.20 32.20 -30.97
C GLY A 900 -15.52 31.81 -31.65
N GLN A 901 -15.45 30.81 -32.53
CA GLN A 901 -16.60 30.21 -33.23
C GLN A 901 -16.60 28.70 -32.97
N VAL A 902 -17.71 28.16 -32.46
CA VAL A 902 -17.89 26.74 -32.18
C VAL A 902 -18.85 26.15 -33.21
N ARG A 903 -18.53 24.98 -33.76
CA ARG A 903 -19.48 24.19 -34.57
C ARG A 903 -20.05 23.07 -33.74
N ILE A 904 -21.38 23.00 -33.66
CA ILE A 904 -22.10 21.97 -32.93
C ILE A 904 -22.88 21.12 -33.96
N PRO A 905 -22.50 19.85 -34.17
CA PRO A 905 -23.30 18.93 -34.97
C PRO A 905 -24.53 18.51 -34.16
N LEU A 906 -25.68 19.10 -34.47
CA LEU A 906 -26.98 18.77 -33.86
C LEU A 906 -27.72 17.75 -34.73
N ARG A 907 -28.33 16.75 -34.09
CA ARG A 907 -29.27 15.83 -34.75
C ARG A 907 -30.68 16.20 -34.34
N LEU A 908 -31.55 16.50 -35.29
CA LEU A 908 -32.96 16.81 -35.04
C LEU A 908 -33.85 15.60 -35.30
N THR A 909 -34.91 15.49 -34.49
CA THR A 909 -36.07 14.62 -34.69
C THR A 909 -37.00 15.19 -35.77
N ALA A 910 -37.92 14.37 -36.29
CA ALA A 910 -38.88 14.79 -37.33
C ALA A 910 -39.88 15.87 -36.88
N ASP A 911 -40.07 16.05 -35.57
CA ASP A 911 -40.84 17.15 -34.96
C ASP A 911 -39.96 18.35 -34.50
N GLY A 912 -38.69 18.38 -34.92
CA GLY A 912 -37.79 19.53 -34.78
C GLY A 912 -37.04 19.64 -33.45
N LYS A 913 -37.18 18.69 -32.53
CA LYS A 913 -36.45 18.65 -31.26
C LYS A 913 -35.05 18.08 -31.41
N VAL A 914 -34.09 18.54 -30.63
CA VAL A 914 -32.73 17.98 -30.58
C VAL A 914 -32.79 16.56 -29.99
N GLN A 915 -32.24 15.59 -30.73
CA GLN A 915 -32.19 14.18 -30.36
C GLN A 915 -30.90 13.81 -29.62
N GLN A 916 -29.81 14.53 -29.92
CA GLN A 916 -28.50 14.38 -29.29
C GLN A 916 -27.69 15.66 -29.53
N GLY A 917 -27.03 16.14 -28.48
CA GLY A 917 -25.97 17.13 -28.56
C GLY A 917 -24.73 16.58 -27.85
N ARG A 918 -23.54 16.74 -28.44
CA ARG A 918 -22.29 16.47 -27.74
C ARG A 918 -21.99 17.62 -26.79
N MET A 919 -21.64 17.32 -25.54
CA MET A 919 -20.95 18.30 -24.69
C MET A 919 -19.66 18.74 -25.41
N LEU A 920 -19.50 20.04 -25.58
CA LEU A 920 -18.37 20.63 -26.29
C LEU A 920 -17.68 21.59 -25.31
N TYR A 921 -16.60 21.10 -24.70
CA TYR A 921 -15.86 21.85 -23.68
C TYR A 921 -15.25 23.10 -24.27
N LEU A 922 -15.85 24.24 -23.95
CA LEU A 922 -15.44 25.52 -24.50
C LEU A 922 -14.32 26.12 -23.67
N ALA A 923 -13.08 25.91 -24.10
CA ALA A 923 -11.90 26.54 -23.54
C ALA A 923 -11.90 28.05 -23.89
N ALA A 924 -12.52 28.88 -23.04
CA ALA A 924 -12.57 30.33 -23.21
C ALA A 924 -11.41 31.03 -22.46
N ARG A 925 -10.52 31.72 -23.20
CA ARG A 925 -9.38 32.45 -22.61
C ARG A 925 -9.80 33.83 -22.12
N SER A 926 -9.94 34.01 -20.81
CA SER A 926 -10.06 35.33 -20.17
C SER A 926 -9.05 35.47 -19.03
N ASN A 927 -8.30 36.58 -19.00
CA ASN A 927 -7.35 36.93 -17.93
C ASN A 927 -6.47 35.74 -17.44
N ALA A 928 -5.80 35.09 -18.40
CA ALA A 928 -4.92 33.92 -18.22
C ALA A 928 -5.55 32.63 -17.67
N ARG A 929 -6.86 32.60 -17.34
CA ARG A 929 -7.56 31.36 -16.95
C ARG A 929 -8.43 30.83 -18.07
N TRP A 930 -8.31 29.53 -18.31
CA TRP A 930 -9.32 28.74 -19.00
C TRP A 930 -10.48 28.45 -18.04
N ARG A 931 -11.70 28.34 -18.57
CA ARG A 931 -12.87 27.86 -17.82
C ARG A 931 -13.59 26.83 -18.67
N PHE A 932 -13.93 25.69 -18.09
CA PHE A 932 -14.89 24.77 -18.70
C PHE A 932 -16.29 25.38 -18.60
N ILE A 933 -16.87 25.77 -19.73
CA ILE A 933 -18.27 26.19 -19.81
C ILE A 933 -19.11 24.94 -20.08
N ASN A 934 -19.98 24.60 -19.14
CA ASN A 934 -20.95 23.52 -19.30
C ASN A 934 -22.24 24.05 -19.93
N PHE A 935 -22.78 23.34 -20.93
CA PHE A 935 -24.01 23.71 -21.63
C PHE A 935 -25.13 22.72 -21.32
N ASP A 936 -25.97 23.07 -20.35
CA ASP A 936 -27.20 22.33 -20.05
C ASP A 936 -28.28 22.68 -21.08
N MET A 937 -28.45 21.82 -22.11
CA MET A 937 -29.50 21.96 -23.12
C MET A 937 -30.80 21.33 -22.64
N SER A 938 -31.48 22.00 -21.70
CA SER A 938 -32.87 21.69 -21.35
C SER A 938 -33.81 21.81 -22.57
N MET A 939 -34.81 20.91 -22.65
CA MET A 939 -35.75 20.75 -23.78
C MET A 939 -36.95 21.71 -23.76
#